data_AF-A0A6G0SMG8-F1
#
_entry.id   AF-A0A6G0SMG8-F1
#
_cell.length_a   1.000
_cell.length_b   1.000
_cell.length_c   1.000
_cell.angle_alpha   90.00
_cell.angle_beta   90.00
_cell.angle_gamma   90.00
#
_symmetry.space_group_name_H-M   'P 1'
#
loop_
_entity.id
_entity.type
_entity.pdbx_description
1 polymer ?
#
loop_
_entity_poly.entity_id
_entity_poly.type
_entity_poly.pdbx_seq_one_letter_code
_entity_poly.pdbx_strand_id
1 'polypeptide(L)'
;MTKGATLLFAHATGFCRQVWDPVIRRLKLSPQLQGAVERYVTYDQPYHGVNRDDSVPGQLYHKNDDLKSPRVKHPMTNWPDISAEAAWEQVQKLQSSAGERGPLIGIGHSMGAAALWATEAKHPGTFDGLILFEPIYGEVDASYDEKADFLVSLTLARESKWPSIAAVAHFENWKNFSTWDRETLAGWIKGAVVFDEEQQAAVLACSPLIEASVYAGSRLCLTDSELAAPGCPVSFHSGDRTKLFDRSVFDGLAAEYPHVYMNHPPLPNTSHLMVFEDPEATTDAILSDLKQLTLAQPLEAHLAMLGLGYRFRQSNRSVSDLQNERLTFQFALIMAQLAANGARPPLLQLLRGPSGKLWEVCIGLEVHAQVLTRSKLMSGAAAATLASARPNRHVSFFDAALPGTLPVINRECVRQAIRTGLAVDATVHARSLFERKHYFYCDLPLGYQLTQQRAPVASGGALHFELSVSAVVSEHGGAQSDDEATFDASKYKSRKEKNEALRKWKTKQATKQQQEDVIPRSVRITRIQIEQDSGKSNHDLEESSTVVDLNRAGTALLEIVMEPDLRSPLEAGQVMRQLQHLLRHLDVCDGNMEEGSMRCDLNVSVRPTNLGEEADIEALHNALTSSTASPFGERVEVKNMNSIRNMMRAAEYEARRQIALIEEEGGEVHRETRSFDAVTGETKRMRSKEGAKDYRFFPEPDLPPLVVPEKLIQEISEGLPELPDALKNRLCAQYDLTPYESSVLVNEPGAAQYFETVASQKSRPSKMVVNWVLNDLFGHLKAINGDIAGSPVQATELGGLIDLIQDGTISGKIAKDVLELMFYENEGEKTALQIVEEKGWKQIQDLEEIRALCRAVLEDPKAKKNLDAYWNGKTQLFGFFIGQVMKRCGGRVHPELANSIMQEVLEEHKQ
;
A
#
# COMPACT_ATOMS: atom_id res chain seq x y z
N MET A 1 -26.43 -31.79 -13.26
CA MET A 1 -25.70 -30.68 -12.62
C MET A 1 -26.10 -29.43 -13.39
N THR A 2 -26.75 -28.47 -12.74
CA THR A 2 -27.07 -27.16 -13.33
C THR A 2 -25.75 -26.44 -13.62
N LYS A 3 -25.59 -25.84 -14.81
CA LYS A 3 -24.37 -25.07 -15.14
C LYS A 3 -24.26 -23.85 -14.24
N GLY A 4 -23.04 -23.53 -13.82
CA GLY A 4 -22.76 -22.31 -13.06
C GLY A 4 -22.95 -21.05 -13.90
N ALA A 5 -23.04 -19.90 -13.24
CA ALA A 5 -23.19 -18.61 -13.88
C ALA A 5 -21.98 -18.23 -14.72
N THR A 6 -22.19 -17.37 -15.71
CA THR A 6 -21.12 -16.60 -16.34
C THR A 6 -21.30 -15.13 -15.97
N LEU A 7 -20.25 -14.50 -15.43
CA LEU A 7 -20.21 -13.07 -15.17
C LEU A 7 -19.40 -12.39 -16.30
N LEU A 8 -20.04 -11.51 -17.06
CA LEU A 8 -19.42 -10.75 -18.15
C LEU A 8 -19.16 -9.31 -17.72
N PHE A 9 -17.90 -8.90 -17.68
CA PHE A 9 -17.49 -7.56 -17.25
C PHE A 9 -17.16 -6.67 -18.45
N ALA A 10 -17.74 -5.46 -18.47
CA ALA A 10 -17.45 -4.42 -19.45
C ALA A 10 -16.83 -3.19 -18.78
N HIS A 11 -15.70 -2.73 -19.31
CA HIS A 11 -14.98 -1.56 -18.79
C HIS A 11 -15.40 -0.26 -19.48
N ALA A 12 -15.10 0.88 -18.86
CA ALA A 12 -15.30 2.21 -19.43
C ALA A 12 -14.33 2.50 -20.59
N THR A 13 -14.71 3.40 -21.50
CA THR A 13 -13.85 3.87 -22.60
C THR A 13 -12.60 4.57 -22.08
N GLY A 14 -11.46 4.41 -22.76
CA GLY A 14 -10.16 4.90 -22.30
C GLY A 14 -9.47 4.00 -21.26
N PHE A 15 -10.10 2.89 -20.88
CA PHE A 15 -9.56 1.88 -19.97
C PHE A 15 -9.46 0.51 -20.64
N CYS A 16 -8.98 -0.49 -19.91
CA CYS A 16 -8.74 -1.85 -20.38
C CYS A 16 -9.44 -2.85 -19.47
N ARG A 17 -9.69 -4.07 -19.95
CA ARG A 17 -10.41 -5.11 -19.21
C ARG A 17 -9.79 -5.52 -17.87
N GLN A 18 -8.47 -5.32 -17.69
CA GLN A 18 -7.71 -5.65 -16.49
C GLN A 18 -8.08 -4.78 -15.28
N VAL A 19 -8.79 -3.66 -15.46
CA VAL A 19 -9.31 -2.85 -14.33
C VAL A 19 -10.29 -3.64 -13.45
N TRP A 20 -10.89 -4.71 -13.98
CA TRP A 20 -11.78 -5.59 -13.23
C TRP A 20 -11.03 -6.72 -12.50
N ASP A 21 -9.73 -6.92 -12.72
CA ASP A 21 -8.96 -8.00 -12.12
C ASP A 21 -9.05 -8.02 -10.57
N PRO A 22 -8.96 -6.88 -9.86
CA PRO A 22 -9.08 -6.85 -8.40
C PRO A 22 -10.47 -7.29 -7.91
N VAL A 23 -11.52 -6.87 -8.61
CA VAL A 23 -12.93 -7.24 -8.30
C VAL A 23 -13.16 -8.71 -8.61
N ILE A 24 -12.78 -9.19 -9.79
CA ILE A 24 -12.93 -10.60 -10.20
C ILE A 24 -12.15 -11.52 -9.26
N ARG A 25 -10.94 -11.11 -8.86
CA ARG A 25 -10.14 -11.86 -7.89
C ARG A 25 -10.91 -12.02 -6.59
N ARG A 26 -11.47 -10.94 -6.03
CA ARG A 26 -12.27 -10.99 -4.79
C ARG A 26 -13.54 -11.84 -4.95
N LEU A 27 -14.25 -11.69 -6.08
CA LEU A 27 -15.43 -12.52 -6.39
C LEU A 27 -15.09 -14.01 -6.46
N LYS A 28 -13.95 -14.40 -7.05
CA LYS A 28 -13.50 -15.79 -7.12
C LYS A 28 -13.18 -16.40 -5.75
N LEU A 29 -12.80 -15.58 -4.77
CA LEU A 29 -12.49 -16.02 -3.41
C LEU A 29 -13.73 -16.07 -2.52
N SER A 30 -14.80 -15.37 -2.92
CA SER A 30 -16.03 -15.32 -2.14
C SER A 30 -16.59 -16.74 -1.96
N PRO A 31 -16.70 -17.24 -0.71
CA PRO A 31 -17.30 -18.56 -0.45
C PRO A 31 -18.72 -18.67 -1.00
N GLN A 32 -19.41 -17.53 -1.14
CA GLN A 32 -20.77 -17.43 -1.64
C GLN A 32 -20.90 -17.77 -3.13
N LEU A 33 -19.80 -17.68 -3.90
CA LEU A 33 -19.78 -17.94 -5.34
C LEU A 33 -19.08 -19.26 -5.72
N GLN A 34 -18.49 -19.98 -4.76
CA GLN A 34 -17.81 -21.25 -5.02
C GLN A 34 -18.77 -22.30 -5.60
N GLY A 35 -18.51 -22.71 -6.85
CA GLY A 35 -19.36 -23.65 -7.59
C GLY A 35 -20.64 -23.05 -8.16
N ALA A 36 -20.98 -21.80 -7.83
CA ALA A 36 -22.13 -21.08 -8.37
C ALA A 36 -21.80 -20.30 -9.65
N VAL A 37 -20.56 -19.83 -9.81
CA VAL A 37 -20.06 -19.14 -11.01
C VAL A 37 -19.03 -20.04 -11.71
N GLU A 38 -19.28 -20.36 -12.98
CA GLU A 38 -18.38 -21.14 -13.83
C GLU A 38 -17.31 -20.26 -14.48
N ARG A 39 -17.69 -19.06 -14.95
CA ARG A 39 -16.83 -18.22 -15.78
C ARG A 39 -16.89 -16.76 -15.38
N TYR A 40 -15.72 -16.11 -15.40
CA TYR A 40 -15.57 -14.67 -15.27
C TYR A 40 -14.92 -14.19 -16.57
N VAL A 41 -15.67 -13.42 -17.35
CA VAL A 41 -15.29 -13.05 -18.71
C VAL A 41 -15.10 -11.54 -18.77
N THR A 42 -13.95 -11.10 -19.24
CA THR A 42 -13.67 -9.69 -19.50
C THR A 42 -13.17 -9.54 -20.93
N TYR A 43 -13.54 -8.44 -21.58
CA TYR A 43 -13.14 -8.17 -22.96
C TYR A 43 -12.77 -6.71 -23.10
N ASP A 44 -11.86 -6.43 -24.04
CA ASP A 44 -11.54 -5.07 -24.43
C ASP A 44 -12.54 -4.62 -25.51
N GLN A 45 -13.05 -3.38 -25.39
CA GLN A 45 -13.87 -2.78 -26.45
C GLN A 45 -13.04 -2.62 -27.75
N PRO A 46 -13.67 -2.58 -28.93
CA PRO A 46 -12.95 -2.37 -30.19
C PRO A 46 -11.99 -1.17 -30.12
N TYR A 47 -10.79 -1.34 -30.68
CA TYR A 47 -9.72 -0.32 -30.72
C TYR A 47 -9.16 0.13 -29.34
N HIS A 48 -9.51 -0.56 -28.25
CA HIS A 48 -9.04 -0.28 -26.89
C HIS A 48 -8.29 -1.48 -26.28
N GLY A 49 -7.54 -1.23 -25.21
CA GLY A 49 -6.90 -2.26 -24.39
C GLY A 49 -5.70 -2.96 -25.04
N VAL A 50 -5.32 -4.12 -24.50
CA VAL A 50 -4.00 -4.76 -24.72
C VAL A 50 -3.74 -5.13 -26.18
N ASN A 51 -4.80 -5.43 -26.94
CA ASN A 51 -4.67 -5.93 -28.30
C ASN A 51 -4.44 -4.83 -29.34
N ARG A 52 -4.42 -3.54 -28.95
CA ARG A 52 -4.13 -2.36 -29.77
C ARG A 52 -4.47 -2.55 -31.25
N ASP A 53 -5.73 -2.28 -31.61
CA ASP A 53 -6.15 -2.32 -33.01
C ASP A 53 -6.01 -0.94 -33.64
N ASP A 54 -4.93 -0.73 -34.40
CA ASP A 54 -4.67 0.48 -35.18
C ASP A 54 -4.98 0.28 -36.68
N SER A 55 -5.77 -0.74 -37.05
CA SER A 55 -6.07 -1.05 -38.45
C SER A 55 -6.81 0.09 -39.18
N VAL A 56 -7.48 0.96 -38.42
CA VAL A 56 -8.15 2.16 -38.93
C VAL A 56 -7.62 3.40 -38.20
N PRO A 57 -6.82 4.26 -38.84
CA PRO A 57 -6.31 5.46 -38.18
C PRO A 57 -7.43 6.51 -38.02
N GLY A 58 -7.49 7.13 -36.84
CA GLY A 58 -8.32 8.31 -36.61
C GLY A 58 -7.86 9.51 -37.45
N GLN A 59 -8.78 10.33 -37.93
CA GLN A 59 -8.47 11.56 -38.67
C GLN A 59 -9.00 12.80 -37.95
N LEU A 60 -8.10 13.64 -37.45
CA LEU A 60 -8.45 14.91 -36.81
C LEU A 60 -8.95 15.93 -37.87
N TYR A 61 -10.05 16.60 -37.58
CA TYR A 61 -10.55 17.75 -38.34
C TYR A 61 -11.15 18.78 -37.38
N HIS A 62 -11.40 20.00 -37.87
CA HIS A 62 -12.00 21.07 -37.07
C HIS A 62 -13.37 21.43 -37.65
N LYS A 63 -14.38 21.55 -36.79
CA LYS A 63 -15.73 21.94 -37.23
C LYS A 63 -15.67 23.39 -37.72
N ASN A 64 -16.11 23.65 -38.96
CA ASN A 64 -16.11 24.99 -39.58
C ASN A 64 -14.74 25.69 -39.58
N ASP A 65 -13.64 24.94 -39.63
CA ASP A 65 -12.26 25.44 -39.52
C ASP A 65 -11.94 26.20 -38.20
N ASP A 66 -12.74 26.02 -37.15
CA ASP A 66 -12.46 26.56 -35.82
C ASP A 66 -11.47 25.66 -35.05
N LEU A 67 -10.26 26.17 -34.81
CA LEU A 67 -9.21 25.49 -34.04
C LEU A 67 -9.62 25.14 -32.60
N LYS A 68 -10.72 25.71 -32.08
CA LYS A 68 -11.27 25.41 -30.75
C LYS A 68 -12.30 24.27 -30.74
N SER A 69 -12.67 23.73 -31.90
CA SER A 69 -13.64 22.65 -32.03
C SER A 69 -13.05 21.43 -32.75
N PRO A 70 -12.07 20.74 -32.13
CA PRO A 70 -11.49 19.52 -32.69
C PRO A 70 -12.53 18.39 -32.78
N ARG A 71 -12.45 17.59 -33.84
CA ARG A 71 -13.26 16.38 -34.07
C ARG A 71 -12.41 15.29 -34.69
N VAL A 72 -12.83 14.04 -34.52
CA VAL A 72 -12.12 12.90 -35.09
C VAL A 72 -13.07 12.05 -35.94
N LYS A 73 -12.68 11.75 -37.17
CA LYS A 73 -13.33 10.71 -37.98
C LYS A 73 -12.69 9.36 -37.67
N HIS A 74 -13.50 8.42 -37.19
CA HIS A 74 -13.13 7.05 -36.89
C HIS A 74 -14.41 6.20 -36.82
N PRO A 75 -14.37 4.86 -36.99
CA PRO A 75 -15.56 4.03 -36.82
C PRO A 75 -16.23 4.16 -35.45
N MET A 76 -15.48 4.50 -34.38
CA MET A 76 -15.98 4.63 -32.99
C MET A 76 -16.90 5.85 -32.72
N THR A 77 -17.57 6.40 -33.73
CA THR A 77 -18.43 7.59 -33.61
C THR A 77 -19.87 7.29 -33.22
N ASN A 78 -20.29 6.03 -33.20
CA ASN A 78 -21.57 5.60 -32.65
C ASN A 78 -21.33 4.55 -31.58
N TRP A 79 -20.84 5.03 -30.44
CA TRP A 79 -20.31 4.18 -29.39
C TRP A 79 -21.35 3.19 -28.84
N PRO A 80 -22.63 3.56 -28.56
CA PRO A 80 -23.61 2.61 -28.02
C PRO A 80 -23.83 1.44 -28.96
N ASP A 81 -23.88 1.69 -30.27
CA ASP A 81 -24.15 0.64 -31.24
C ASP A 81 -22.99 -0.33 -31.38
N ILE A 82 -21.77 0.20 -31.44
CA ILE A 82 -20.55 -0.59 -31.65
C ILE A 82 -20.22 -1.42 -30.42
N SER A 83 -20.31 -0.81 -29.24
CA SER A 83 -20.04 -1.50 -27.97
C SER A 83 -21.09 -2.57 -27.68
N ALA A 84 -22.35 -2.35 -28.09
CA ALA A 84 -23.41 -3.33 -27.94
C ALA A 84 -23.17 -4.58 -28.80
N GLU A 85 -22.79 -4.40 -30.07
CA GLU A 85 -22.44 -5.50 -30.97
C GLU A 85 -21.17 -6.23 -30.50
N ALA A 86 -20.18 -5.50 -29.99
CA ALA A 86 -18.96 -6.11 -29.43
C ALA A 86 -19.28 -6.99 -28.21
N ALA A 87 -20.13 -6.53 -27.28
CA ALA A 87 -20.55 -7.35 -26.15
C ALA A 87 -21.38 -8.56 -26.61
N TRP A 88 -22.27 -8.36 -27.58
CA TRP A 88 -23.07 -9.44 -28.17
C TRP A 88 -22.20 -10.53 -28.80
N GLU A 89 -21.14 -10.16 -29.53
CA GLU A 89 -20.18 -11.12 -30.09
C GLU A 89 -19.49 -11.95 -28.99
N GLN A 90 -19.15 -11.34 -27.84
CA GLN A 90 -18.63 -12.09 -26.70
C GLN A 90 -19.65 -13.09 -26.16
N VAL A 91 -20.91 -12.69 -26.05
CA VAL A 91 -21.99 -13.58 -25.61
C VAL A 91 -22.17 -14.74 -26.60
N GLN A 92 -22.16 -14.47 -27.91
CA GLN A 92 -22.27 -15.51 -28.94
C GLN A 92 -21.11 -16.51 -28.88
N LYS A 93 -19.88 -16.04 -28.65
CA LYS A 93 -18.71 -16.91 -28.43
C LYS A 93 -18.92 -17.85 -27.23
N LEU A 94 -19.49 -17.33 -26.14
CA LEU A 94 -19.81 -18.13 -24.95
C LEU A 94 -20.92 -19.16 -25.21
N GLN A 95 -21.86 -18.88 -26.12
CA GLN A 95 -22.98 -19.76 -26.48
C GLN A 95 -22.64 -20.82 -27.54
N SER A 96 -21.60 -20.61 -28.36
CA SER A 96 -21.20 -21.52 -29.45
C SER A 96 -20.65 -22.89 -29.00
N SER A 97 -20.32 -23.05 -27.71
CA SER A 97 -19.95 -24.34 -27.09
C SER A 97 -21.19 -25.08 -26.56
N ALA A 98 -21.65 -26.10 -27.29
CA ALA A 98 -22.93 -26.79 -27.11
C ALA A 98 -23.29 -27.25 -25.67
N GLY A 99 -24.52 -26.93 -25.24
CA GLY A 99 -25.23 -27.42 -24.03
C GLY A 99 -26.04 -26.31 -23.35
N GLU A 100 -27.08 -26.63 -22.56
CA GLU A 100 -27.93 -25.68 -21.79
C GLU A 100 -27.11 -24.52 -21.18
N ARG A 101 -27.52 -23.27 -21.38
CA ARG A 101 -26.85 -22.06 -20.90
C ARG A 101 -27.12 -21.86 -19.41
N GLY A 102 -26.08 -21.75 -18.60
CA GLY A 102 -26.20 -21.25 -17.21
C GLY A 102 -26.47 -19.74 -17.21
N PRO A 103 -26.87 -19.13 -16.08
CA PRO A 103 -27.24 -17.71 -16.04
C PRO A 103 -26.08 -16.80 -16.44
N LEU A 104 -26.34 -15.79 -17.24
CA LEU A 104 -25.36 -14.82 -17.74
C LEU A 104 -25.65 -13.43 -17.14
N ILE A 105 -24.78 -12.96 -16.26
CA ILE A 105 -24.93 -11.66 -15.59
C ILE A 105 -23.92 -10.68 -16.18
N GLY A 106 -24.41 -9.53 -16.67
CA GLY A 106 -23.57 -8.44 -17.16
C GLY A 106 -23.21 -7.48 -16.03
N ILE A 107 -21.93 -7.14 -15.91
CA ILE A 107 -21.42 -6.21 -14.89
C ILE A 107 -20.62 -5.12 -15.60
N GLY A 108 -21.00 -3.85 -15.46
CA GLY A 108 -20.36 -2.78 -16.22
C GLY A 108 -20.19 -1.50 -15.43
N HIS A 109 -19.23 -0.69 -15.86
CA HIS A 109 -18.97 0.64 -15.30
C HIS A 109 -18.99 1.71 -16.39
N SER A 110 -19.64 2.85 -16.11
CA SER A 110 -19.68 4.01 -16.99
C SER A 110 -20.15 3.63 -18.40
N MET A 111 -19.32 3.90 -19.41
CA MET A 111 -19.57 3.46 -20.78
C MET A 111 -19.70 1.93 -20.87
N GLY A 112 -18.88 1.14 -20.18
CA GLY A 112 -19.05 -0.32 -20.13
C GLY A 112 -20.42 -0.76 -19.62
N ALA A 113 -20.99 -0.04 -18.64
CA ALA A 113 -22.34 -0.28 -18.15
C ALA A 113 -23.40 0.04 -19.23
N ALA A 114 -23.25 1.16 -19.92
CA ALA A 114 -24.12 1.52 -21.04
C ALA A 114 -24.03 0.49 -22.20
N ALA A 115 -22.89 -0.18 -22.38
CA ALA A 115 -22.68 -1.14 -23.46
C ALA A 115 -23.54 -2.38 -23.23
N LEU A 116 -23.47 -2.92 -22.02
CA LEU A 116 -24.25 -4.10 -21.63
C LEU A 116 -25.75 -3.82 -21.65
N TRP A 117 -26.14 -2.61 -21.23
CA TRP A 117 -27.53 -2.16 -21.32
C TRP A 117 -27.99 -2.03 -22.78
N ALA A 118 -27.22 -1.38 -23.64
CA ALA A 118 -27.50 -1.28 -25.08
C ALA A 118 -27.59 -2.66 -25.74
N THR A 119 -26.74 -3.60 -25.35
CA THR A 119 -26.80 -4.99 -25.83
C THR A 119 -28.13 -5.64 -25.47
N GLU A 120 -28.59 -5.53 -24.22
CA GLU A 120 -29.89 -6.07 -23.82
C GLU A 120 -31.05 -5.38 -24.54
N ALA A 121 -30.98 -4.06 -24.74
CA ALA A 121 -32.00 -3.31 -25.46
C ALA A 121 -32.11 -3.72 -26.94
N LYS A 122 -30.97 -3.99 -27.59
CA LYS A 122 -30.92 -4.41 -29.00
C LYS A 122 -31.20 -5.90 -29.22
N HIS A 123 -30.72 -6.72 -28.30
CA HIS A 123 -30.83 -8.17 -28.34
C HIS A 123 -31.49 -8.66 -27.04
N PRO A 124 -32.82 -8.47 -26.86
CA PRO A 124 -33.50 -8.81 -25.62
C PRO A 124 -33.37 -10.29 -25.24
N GLY A 125 -33.17 -10.57 -23.94
CA GLY A 125 -32.90 -11.91 -23.43
C GLY A 125 -31.43 -12.33 -23.51
N THR A 126 -30.54 -11.36 -23.77
CA THR A 126 -29.10 -11.61 -23.74
C THR A 126 -28.64 -11.90 -22.32
N PHE A 127 -29.04 -11.08 -21.35
CA PHE A 127 -28.63 -11.21 -19.95
C PHE A 127 -29.76 -11.73 -19.07
N ASP A 128 -29.41 -12.51 -18.05
CA ASP A 128 -30.32 -12.93 -16.99
C ASP A 128 -30.37 -11.88 -15.86
N GLY A 129 -29.44 -10.92 -15.86
CA GLY A 129 -29.45 -9.73 -15.01
C GLY A 129 -28.26 -8.80 -15.32
N LEU A 130 -28.40 -7.53 -14.97
CA LEU A 130 -27.36 -6.51 -15.14
C LEU A 130 -27.03 -5.82 -13.81
N ILE A 131 -25.75 -5.58 -13.55
CA ILE A 131 -25.24 -4.80 -12.42
C ILE A 131 -24.42 -3.64 -12.98
N LEU A 132 -24.95 -2.44 -12.88
CA LEU A 132 -24.48 -1.27 -13.63
C LEU A 132 -24.02 -0.17 -12.66
N PHE A 133 -22.75 0.19 -12.75
CA PHE A 133 -22.13 1.28 -11.99
C PHE A 133 -22.12 2.55 -12.86
N GLU A 134 -22.98 3.51 -12.53
CA GLU A 134 -23.12 4.82 -13.20
C GLU A 134 -23.10 4.76 -14.75
N PRO A 135 -24.04 4.06 -15.42
CA PRO A 135 -24.12 4.00 -16.88
C PRO A 135 -24.36 5.36 -17.52
N ILE A 136 -23.83 5.59 -18.73
CA ILE A 136 -24.05 6.83 -19.50
C ILE A 136 -25.41 6.82 -20.23
N TYR A 137 -26.21 7.86 -20.04
CA TYR A 137 -27.55 8.02 -20.60
C TYR A 137 -27.89 9.50 -20.89
N GLY A 138 -28.95 9.75 -21.67
CA GLY A 138 -29.48 11.09 -21.96
C GLY A 138 -29.47 11.47 -23.44
N GLU A 139 -29.92 12.69 -23.76
CA GLU A 139 -29.95 13.22 -25.13
C GLU A 139 -28.70 14.04 -25.47
N VAL A 140 -28.26 13.93 -26.72
CA VAL A 140 -27.21 14.78 -27.29
C VAL A 140 -27.87 16.09 -27.75
N ASP A 141 -27.74 17.16 -26.95
CA ASP A 141 -28.25 18.49 -27.27
C ASP A 141 -27.13 19.47 -27.69
N ALA A 142 -27.49 20.72 -28.01
CA ALA A 142 -26.51 21.73 -28.40
C ALA A 142 -25.48 22.06 -27.29
N SER A 143 -25.83 21.86 -26.02
CA SER A 143 -24.92 22.04 -24.88
C SER A 143 -23.94 20.87 -24.72
N TYR A 144 -24.35 19.68 -25.16
CA TYR A 144 -23.49 18.51 -25.24
C TYR A 144 -22.39 18.71 -26.28
N ASP A 145 -22.67 19.35 -27.42
CA ASP A 145 -21.67 19.61 -28.47
C ASP A 145 -20.52 20.50 -27.94
N GLU A 146 -20.79 21.47 -27.06
CA GLU A 146 -19.76 22.28 -26.37
C GLU A 146 -18.97 21.49 -25.31
N LYS A 147 -19.63 20.57 -24.59
CA LYS A 147 -18.95 19.67 -23.62
C LYS A 147 -18.12 18.60 -24.32
N ALA A 148 -18.56 18.13 -25.48
CA ALA A 148 -17.83 17.21 -26.34
C ALA A 148 -16.51 17.85 -26.80
N ASP A 149 -16.51 19.13 -27.22
CA ASP A 149 -15.27 19.87 -27.57
C ASP A 149 -14.27 19.86 -26.43
N PHE A 150 -14.74 20.09 -25.21
CA PHE A 150 -13.90 20.07 -24.02
C PHE A 150 -13.31 18.68 -23.75
N LEU A 151 -14.12 17.62 -23.79
CA LEU A 151 -13.67 16.25 -23.57
C LEU A 151 -12.72 15.76 -24.67
N VAL A 152 -13.01 16.08 -25.93
CA VAL A 152 -12.14 15.80 -27.08
C VAL A 152 -10.80 16.52 -26.91
N SER A 153 -10.81 17.81 -26.58
CA SER A 153 -9.59 18.59 -26.36
C SER A 153 -8.75 18.04 -25.22
N LEU A 154 -9.39 17.68 -24.10
CA LEU A 154 -8.71 17.09 -22.94
C LEU A 154 -8.12 15.71 -23.26
N THR A 155 -8.83 14.90 -24.04
CA THR A 155 -8.36 13.57 -24.45
C THR A 155 -7.17 13.68 -25.39
N LEU A 156 -7.23 14.57 -26.40
CA LEU A 156 -6.13 14.79 -27.35
C LEU A 156 -4.86 15.38 -26.69
N ALA A 157 -5.01 16.09 -25.57
CA ALA A 157 -3.89 16.65 -24.82
C ALA A 157 -3.19 15.65 -23.89
N ARG A 158 -3.70 14.41 -23.78
CA ARG A 158 -3.11 13.40 -22.90
C ARG A 158 -1.74 12.99 -23.40
N GLU A 159 -0.80 12.89 -22.46
CA GLU A 159 0.45 12.19 -22.71
C GLU A 159 0.12 10.73 -23.04
N SER A 160 0.69 10.24 -24.13
CA SER A 160 0.38 8.92 -24.68
C SER A 160 1.61 8.11 -25.06
N LYS A 161 2.79 8.64 -24.75
CA LYS A 161 4.09 8.07 -25.11
C LYS A 161 5.10 8.36 -24.02
N TRP A 162 5.84 7.34 -23.61
CA TRP A 162 6.89 7.39 -22.60
C TRP A 162 8.16 6.68 -23.09
N PRO A 163 9.35 7.09 -22.63
CA PRO A 163 10.62 6.52 -23.11
C PRO A 163 10.79 5.02 -22.85
N SER A 164 10.09 4.47 -21.85
CA SER A 164 10.14 3.04 -21.53
C SER A 164 8.92 2.63 -20.69
N ILE A 165 8.66 1.32 -20.58
CA ILE A 165 7.64 0.79 -19.66
C ILE A 165 7.97 1.18 -18.20
N ALA A 166 9.23 1.31 -17.83
CA ALA A 166 9.60 1.74 -16.47
C ALA A 166 9.16 3.19 -16.18
N ALA A 167 9.11 4.06 -17.19
CA ALA A 167 8.63 5.43 -17.04
C ALA A 167 7.12 5.50 -16.75
N VAL A 168 6.37 4.41 -17.01
CA VAL A 168 4.93 4.28 -16.74
C VAL A 168 4.64 4.13 -15.25
N ALA A 169 5.64 3.70 -14.44
CA ALA A 169 5.54 3.69 -12.98
C ALA A 169 5.25 5.09 -12.39
N HIS A 170 5.51 6.16 -13.17
CA HIS A 170 5.12 7.53 -12.82
C HIS A 170 3.61 7.71 -12.57
N PHE A 171 2.76 6.87 -13.18
CA PHE A 171 1.30 6.93 -12.96
C PHE A 171 0.89 6.64 -11.52
N GLU A 172 1.70 5.87 -10.77
CA GLU A 172 1.45 5.57 -9.36
C GLU A 172 1.51 6.79 -8.45
N ASN A 173 2.22 7.85 -8.87
CA ASN A 173 2.39 9.09 -8.14
C ASN A 173 1.65 10.27 -8.76
N TRP A 174 0.92 10.04 -9.86
CA TRP A 174 0.19 11.10 -10.54
C TRP A 174 -1.11 11.42 -9.82
N LYS A 175 -1.36 12.71 -9.60
CA LYS A 175 -2.52 13.21 -8.83
C LYS A 175 -3.88 12.72 -9.33
N ASN A 176 -3.97 12.36 -10.61
CA ASN A 176 -5.20 11.85 -11.22
C ASN A 176 -5.49 10.37 -10.88
N PHE A 177 -4.48 9.61 -10.43
CA PHE A 177 -4.59 8.21 -10.01
C PHE A 177 -4.40 8.02 -8.50
N SER A 178 -4.18 9.10 -7.74
CA SER A 178 -3.91 9.02 -6.31
C SER A 178 -5.08 8.50 -5.46
N THR A 179 -6.29 8.49 -6.01
CA THR A 179 -7.49 7.95 -5.35
C THR A 179 -7.77 6.50 -5.74
N TRP A 180 -7.02 5.93 -6.69
CA TRP A 180 -7.25 4.57 -7.15
C TRP A 180 -6.64 3.55 -6.19
N ASP A 181 -7.31 2.40 -6.08
CA ASP A 181 -6.71 1.21 -5.51
C ASP A 181 -5.48 0.79 -6.33
N ARG A 182 -4.45 0.33 -5.61
CA ARG A 182 -3.15 -0.01 -6.21
C ARG A 182 -3.23 -1.21 -7.14
N GLU A 183 -4.07 -2.20 -6.82
CA GLU A 183 -4.24 -3.35 -7.72
C GLU A 183 -4.98 -2.94 -9.00
N THR A 184 -5.95 -2.03 -8.89
CA THR A 184 -6.67 -1.51 -10.07
C THR A 184 -5.74 -0.71 -10.96
N LEU A 185 -4.90 0.16 -10.39
CA LEU A 185 -3.91 0.92 -11.15
C LEU A 185 -2.88 0.03 -11.83
N ALA A 186 -2.37 -1.00 -11.13
CA ALA A 186 -1.46 -1.97 -11.73
C ALA A 186 -2.13 -2.76 -12.87
N GLY A 187 -3.40 -3.13 -12.70
CA GLY A 187 -4.22 -3.73 -13.76
C GLY A 187 -4.36 -2.80 -14.97
N TRP A 188 -4.63 -1.51 -14.74
CA TRP A 188 -4.69 -0.52 -15.80
C TRP A 188 -3.35 -0.36 -16.52
N ILE A 189 -2.24 -0.20 -15.81
CA ILE A 189 -0.90 -0.08 -16.41
C ILE A 189 -0.59 -1.29 -17.30
N LYS A 190 -0.87 -2.50 -16.79
CA LYS A 190 -0.68 -3.75 -17.52
C LYS A 190 -1.51 -3.83 -18.80
N GLY A 191 -2.71 -3.25 -18.78
CA GLY A 191 -3.70 -3.41 -19.84
C GLY A 191 -3.78 -2.25 -20.84
N ALA A 192 -3.44 -1.04 -20.40
CA ALA A 192 -3.61 0.21 -21.12
C ALA A 192 -2.29 0.78 -21.65
N VAL A 193 -1.14 0.15 -21.34
CA VAL A 193 0.17 0.57 -21.84
C VAL A 193 0.88 -0.61 -22.50
N VAL A 194 1.36 -0.39 -23.72
CA VAL A 194 2.04 -1.39 -24.54
C VAL A 194 3.36 -0.83 -25.08
N PHE A 195 4.31 -1.69 -25.42
CA PHE A 195 5.54 -1.25 -26.08
C PHE A 195 5.32 -1.19 -27.60
N ASP A 196 5.60 -0.04 -28.20
CA ASP A 196 5.58 0.15 -29.65
C ASP A 196 6.99 -0.04 -30.20
N GLU A 197 7.18 -1.09 -30.99
CA GLU A 197 8.47 -1.44 -31.58
C GLU A 197 8.94 -0.43 -32.63
N GLU A 198 8.03 0.19 -33.40
CA GLU A 198 8.41 1.18 -34.41
C GLU A 198 8.87 2.49 -33.75
N GLN A 199 8.22 2.86 -32.64
CA GLN A 199 8.50 4.07 -31.91
C GLN A 199 9.55 3.91 -30.81
N GLN A 200 9.96 2.67 -30.51
CA GLN A 200 10.89 2.30 -29.43
C GLN A 200 10.50 2.95 -28.09
N ALA A 201 9.21 2.90 -27.76
CA ALA A 201 8.64 3.62 -26.62
C ALA A 201 7.45 2.86 -26.04
N ALA A 202 7.14 3.10 -24.76
CA ALA A 202 5.86 2.70 -24.19
C ALA A 202 4.78 3.69 -24.65
N VAL A 203 3.64 3.20 -25.12
CA VAL A 203 2.52 4.02 -25.59
C VAL A 203 1.21 3.55 -25.00
N LEU A 204 0.21 4.43 -24.95
CA LEU A 204 -1.15 4.02 -24.62
C LEU A 204 -1.65 3.01 -25.65
N ALA A 205 -2.22 1.92 -25.15
CA ALA A 205 -2.78 0.86 -25.98
C ALA A 205 -4.03 1.33 -26.74
N CYS A 206 -4.73 2.33 -26.19
CA CYS A 206 -5.72 3.12 -26.94
C CYS A 206 -5.12 4.47 -27.33
N SER A 207 -5.08 4.77 -28.62
CA SER A 207 -4.66 6.08 -29.11
C SER A 207 -5.61 7.17 -28.59
N PRO A 208 -5.10 8.30 -28.04
CA PRO A 208 -5.94 9.42 -27.64
C PRO A 208 -6.83 9.95 -28.76
N LEU A 209 -6.39 9.80 -30.01
CA LEU A 209 -7.16 10.19 -31.19
C LEU A 209 -8.39 9.28 -31.37
N ILE A 210 -8.22 7.98 -31.17
CA ILE A 210 -9.32 7.00 -31.23
C ILE A 210 -10.27 7.19 -30.06
N GLU A 211 -9.76 7.34 -28.84
CA GLU A 211 -10.58 7.64 -27.65
C GLU A 211 -11.39 8.93 -27.85
N ALA A 212 -10.76 9.99 -28.36
CA ALA A 212 -11.43 11.26 -28.65
C ALA A 212 -12.58 11.13 -29.67
N SER A 213 -12.50 10.17 -30.59
CA SER A 213 -13.58 9.94 -31.56
C SER A 213 -14.89 9.47 -30.93
N VAL A 214 -14.82 8.84 -29.75
CA VAL A 214 -15.98 8.39 -28.99
C VAL A 214 -16.78 9.60 -28.50
N TYR A 215 -16.09 10.61 -27.95
CA TYR A 215 -16.73 11.85 -27.48
C TYR A 215 -17.18 12.75 -28.63
N ALA A 216 -16.46 12.72 -29.76
CA ALA A 216 -16.77 13.47 -30.98
C ALA A 216 -17.86 12.82 -31.85
N GLY A 217 -18.39 11.67 -31.43
CA GLY A 217 -19.31 10.85 -32.19
C GLY A 217 -20.71 11.44 -32.37
N SER A 218 -21.48 10.87 -33.30
CA SER A 218 -22.89 11.23 -33.51
C SER A 218 -23.79 10.78 -32.36
N ARG A 219 -23.31 9.87 -31.50
CA ARG A 219 -24.08 9.32 -30.37
C ARG A 219 -23.16 8.72 -29.30
N LEU A 220 -23.35 9.15 -28.05
CA LEU A 220 -22.63 8.63 -26.86
C LEU A 220 -23.57 7.95 -25.84
N CYS A 221 -24.80 8.44 -25.73
CA CYS A 221 -25.72 8.10 -24.66
C CYS A 221 -26.84 7.15 -25.12
N LEU A 222 -27.38 6.39 -24.15
CA LEU A 222 -28.62 5.63 -24.31
C LEU A 222 -29.83 6.56 -24.42
N THR A 223 -30.80 6.20 -25.26
CA THR A 223 -32.08 6.92 -25.39
C THR A 223 -33.08 6.46 -24.33
N ASP A 224 -34.09 7.27 -24.02
CA ASP A 224 -35.16 6.91 -23.08
C ASP A 224 -35.85 5.58 -23.45
N SER A 225 -36.00 5.30 -24.75
CA SER A 225 -36.53 4.02 -25.23
C SER A 225 -35.65 2.82 -24.88
N GLU A 226 -34.33 2.99 -24.90
CA GLU A 226 -33.37 1.94 -24.50
C GLU A 226 -33.29 1.80 -22.99
N LEU A 227 -33.44 2.90 -22.25
CA LEU A 227 -33.56 2.87 -20.79
C LEU A 227 -34.82 2.14 -20.34
N ALA A 228 -35.88 2.06 -21.14
CA ALA A 228 -37.10 1.31 -20.83
C ALA A 228 -37.11 -0.14 -21.38
N ALA A 229 -36.10 -0.52 -22.19
CA ALA A 229 -36.13 -1.76 -22.97
C ALA A 229 -35.74 -3.07 -22.23
N PRO A 230 -34.84 -3.10 -21.22
CA PRO A 230 -34.41 -4.33 -20.58
C PRO A 230 -35.54 -5.24 -20.10
N GLY A 231 -35.47 -6.52 -20.50
CA GLY A 231 -36.38 -7.57 -20.03
C GLY A 231 -35.87 -8.35 -18.81
N CYS A 232 -34.65 -8.07 -18.34
CA CYS A 232 -34.02 -8.69 -17.18
C CYS A 232 -33.89 -7.71 -16.02
N PRO A 233 -33.68 -8.18 -14.77
CA PRO A 233 -33.45 -7.29 -13.65
C PRO A 233 -32.14 -6.51 -13.82
N VAL A 234 -32.17 -5.21 -13.52
CA VAL A 234 -31.05 -4.28 -13.63
C VAL A 234 -30.85 -3.56 -12.31
N SER A 235 -29.64 -3.64 -11.78
CA SER A 235 -29.22 -3.00 -10.55
C SER A 235 -28.32 -1.79 -10.81
N PHE A 236 -28.55 -0.69 -10.10
CA PHE A 236 -27.78 0.54 -10.20
C PHE A 236 -27.01 0.86 -8.93
N HIS A 237 -25.72 1.16 -9.12
CA HIS A 237 -24.82 1.67 -8.09
C HIS A 237 -24.24 3.02 -8.48
N SER A 238 -24.06 3.88 -7.48
CA SER A 238 -23.48 5.22 -7.62
C SER A 238 -22.54 5.54 -6.46
N GLY A 239 -21.61 6.48 -6.65
CA GLY A 239 -20.73 6.96 -5.58
C GLY A 239 -21.27 8.20 -4.89
N ASP A 240 -21.10 8.33 -3.58
CA ASP A 240 -21.62 9.47 -2.80
C ASP A 240 -20.96 10.83 -3.14
N ARG A 241 -19.76 10.82 -3.75
CA ARG A 241 -19.06 12.00 -4.23
C ARG A 241 -19.29 12.28 -5.72
N THR A 242 -20.03 11.42 -6.44
CA THR A 242 -20.27 11.64 -7.87
C THR A 242 -21.00 12.95 -8.10
N LYS A 243 -20.59 13.67 -9.15
CA LYS A 243 -21.28 14.88 -9.65
C LYS A 243 -21.70 14.74 -11.11
N LEU A 244 -21.40 13.59 -11.71
CA LEU A 244 -21.61 13.33 -13.12
C LEU A 244 -23.01 12.79 -13.40
N PHE A 245 -23.63 12.13 -12.42
CA PHE A 245 -24.92 11.46 -12.57
C PHE A 245 -25.95 12.00 -11.60
N ASP A 246 -27.19 12.11 -12.08
CA ASP A 246 -28.33 12.50 -11.27
C ASP A 246 -29.07 11.24 -10.82
N ARG A 247 -28.95 10.94 -9.53
CA ARG A 247 -29.60 9.77 -8.92
C ARG A 247 -31.11 9.76 -9.11
N SER A 248 -31.76 10.92 -9.22
CA SER A 248 -33.21 11.01 -9.37
C SER A 248 -33.72 10.32 -10.62
N VAL A 249 -32.88 10.15 -11.65
CA VAL A 249 -33.22 9.40 -12.87
C VAL A 249 -33.35 7.91 -12.57
N PHE A 250 -32.40 7.32 -11.85
CA PHE A 250 -32.46 5.91 -11.45
C PHE A 250 -33.57 5.65 -10.43
N ASP A 251 -33.81 6.59 -9.51
CA ASP A 251 -34.96 6.53 -8.60
C ASP A 251 -36.29 6.57 -9.38
N GLY A 252 -36.37 7.39 -10.44
CA GLY A 252 -37.52 7.44 -11.34
C GLY A 252 -37.75 6.12 -12.08
N LEU A 253 -36.70 5.54 -12.66
CA LEU A 253 -36.79 4.24 -13.34
C LEU A 253 -37.19 3.11 -12.38
N ALA A 254 -36.62 3.07 -11.18
CA ALA A 254 -36.99 2.11 -10.15
C ALA A 254 -38.42 2.31 -9.62
N ALA A 255 -38.92 3.54 -9.62
CA ALA A 255 -40.31 3.84 -9.25
C ALA A 255 -41.31 3.44 -10.36
N GLU A 256 -40.94 3.64 -11.63
CA GLU A 256 -41.78 3.33 -12.79
C GLU A 256 -41.81 1.84 -13.11
N TYR A 257 -40.66 1.15 -13.01
CA TYR A 257 -40.50 -0.28 -13.27
C TYR A 257 -39.84 -1.01 -12.10
N PRO A 258 -40.49 -1.10 -10.92
CA PRO A 258 -39.90 -1.65 -9.68
C PRO A 258 -39.59 -3.16 -9.73
N HIS A 259 -40.07 -3.86 -10.76
CA HIS A 259 -39.77 -5.28 -10.99
C HIS A 259 -38.58 -5.50 -11.93
N VAL A 260 -38.10 -4.43 -12.56
CA VAL A 260 -36.98 -4.45 -13.50
C VAL A 260 -35.78 -3.73 -12.88
N TYR A 261 -36.00 -2.53 -12.32
CA TYR A 261 -34.91 -1.69 -11.83
C TYR A 261 -34.81 -1.67 -10.31
N MET A 262 -33.58 -1.81 -9.82
CA MET A 262 -33.23 -1.63 -8.42
C MET A 262 -32.14 -0.56 -8.30
N ASN A 263 -32.39 0.48 -7.50
CA ASN A 263 -31.38 1.51 -7.20
C ASN A 263 -30.88 1.39 -5.77
N HIS A 264 -29.56 1.35 -5.59
CA HIS A 264 -28.94 1.20 -4.27
C HIS A 264 -28.57 2.55 -3.64
N PRO A 265 -28.40 2.59 -2.30
CA PRO A 265 -27.72 3.70 -1.64
C PRO A 265 -26.32 3.92 -2.24
N PRO A 266 -25.85 5.17 -2.37
CA PRO A 266 -24.53 5.45 -2.91
C PRO A 266 -23.42 4.82 -2.04
N LEU A 267 -22.40 4.30 -2.70
CA LEU A 267 -21.21 3.76 -2.06
C LEU A 267 -20.45 4.91 -1.36
N PRO A 268 -20.19 4.78 -0.05
CA PRO A 268 -19.57 5.84 0.73
C PRO A 268 -18.12 6.07 0.30
N ASN A 269 -17.68 7.33 0.33
CA ASN A 269 -16.32 7.71 -0.02
C ASN A 269 -15.88 7.26 -1.42
N THR A 270 -16.79 7.25 -2.40
CA THR A 270 -16.45 6.93 -3.79
C THR A 270 -16.97 7.98 -4.76
N SER A 271 -16.19 8.27 -5.79
CA SER A 271 -16.59 9.12 -6.92
C SER A 271 -17.19 8.26 -8.04
N HIS A 272 -17.38 8.85 -9.23
CA HIS A 272 -17.71 8.07 -10.43
C HIS A 272 -16.73 6.92 -10.68
N LEU A 273 -15.49 7.04 -10.24
CA LEU A 273 -14.44 6.05 -10.40
C LEU A 273 -14.49 4.94 -9.32
N MET A 274 -15.64 4.69 -8.68
CA MET A 274 -15.78 3.75 -7.56
C MET A 274 -15.18 2.36 -7.80
N VAL A 275 -15.31 1.82 -9.02
CA VAL A 275 -14.72 0.52 -9.41
C VAL A 275 -13.19 0.55 -9.31
N PHE A 276 -12.59 1.72 -9.51
CA PHE A 276 -11.15 1.94 -9.46
C PHE A 276 -10.67 2.40 -8.08
N GLU A 277 -11.48 3.19 -7.37
CA GLU A 277 -11.16 3.75 -6.04
C GLU A 277 -11.32 2.71 -4.92
N ASP A 278 -12.37 1.89 -5.00
CA ASP A 278 -12.73 0.91 -3.97
C ASP A 278 -13.27 -0.39 -4.59
N PRO A 279 -12.36 -1.28 -5.06
CA PRO A 279 -12.75 -2.57 -5.61
C PRO A 279 -13.35 -3.51 -4.56
N GLU A 280 -13.16 -3.26 -3.26
CA GLU A 280 -13.76 -4.03 -2.17
C GLU A 280 -15.24 -3.70 -2.03
N ALA A 281 -15.58 -2.41 -1.86
CA ALA A 281 -16.97 -1.96 -1.83
C ALA A 281 -17.73 -2.32 -3.12
N THR A 282 -17.06 -2.21 -4.28
CA THR A 282 -17.60 -2.66 -5.57
C THR A 282 -17.88 -4.16 -5.60
N THR A 283 -16.99 -4.97 -5.01
CA THR A 283 -17.19 -6.43 -4.91
C THR A 283 -18.38 -6.76 -4.02
N ASP A 284 -18.50 -6.09 -2.87
CA ASP A 284 -19.60 -6.32 -1.92
C ASP A 284 -20.96 -5.95 -2.54
N ALA A 285 -21.01 -4.86 -3.31
CA ALA A 285 -22.17 -4.48 -4.11
C ALA A 285 -22.57 -5.60 -5.10
N ILE A 286 -21.61 -6.12 -5.87
CA ILE A 286 -21.86 -7.23 -6.79
C ILE A 286 -22.34 -8.49 -6.04
N LEU A 287 -21.71 -8.85 -4.92
CA LEU A 287 -22.11 -10.01 -4.13
C LEU A 287 -23.51 -9.88 -3.54
N SER A 288 -23.89 -8.68 -3.11
CA SER A 288 -25.26 -8.38 -2.65
C SER A 288 -26.27 -8.63 -3.77
N ASP A 289 -25.99 -8.16 -4.98
CA ASP A 289 -26.93 -8.26 -6.10
C ASP A 289 -27.02 -9.67 -6.67
N LEU A 290 -25.90 -10.39 -6.78
CA LEU A 290 -25.90 -11.79 -7.23
C LEU A 290 -26.74 -12.69 -6.31
N LYS A 291 -26.87 -12.35 -5.01
CA LYS A 291 -27.80 -13.05 -4.09
C LYS A 291 -29.26 -12.77 -4.45
N GLN A 292 -29.58 -11.56 -4.86
CA GLN A 292 -30.94 -11.12 -5.18
C GLN A 292 -31.39 -11.56 -6.59
N LEU A 293 -30.44 -11.64 -7.53
CA LEU A 293 -30.65 -12.12 -8.92
C LEU A 293 -30.78 -13.67 -9.01
N THR A 294 -30.79 -14.37 -7.86
CA THR A 294 -30.86 -15.84 -7.72
C THR A 294 -29.89 -16.63 -8.59
N LEU A 295 -28.63 -16.68 -8.14
CA LEU A 295 -27.70 -17.79 -8.40
C LEU A 295 -27.67 -18.83 -7.27
N ALA A 296 -28.63 -18.76 -6.33
CA ALA A 296 -28.72 -19.66 -5.19
C ALA A 296 -30.10 -20.32 -5.10
N GLN A 297 -30.30 -21.40 -5.87
CA GLN A 297 -31.05 -22.55 -5.38
C GLN A 297 -30.17 -23.79 -5.62
N PRO A 298 -29.71 -24.47 -4.56
CA PRO A 298 -30.61 -25.23 -3.71
C PRO A 298 -30.23 -25.23 -2.20
N LEU A 299 -30.33 -24.09 -1.50
CA LEU A 299 -30.16 -24.06 -0.03
C LEU A 299 -31.51 -24.01 0.71
N GLU A 300 -32.52 -23.37 0.13
CA GLU A 300 -33.86 -23.28 0.74
C GLU A 300 -34.63 -24.62 0.72
N ALA A 301 -34.36 -25.49 -0.27
CA ALA A 301 -34.96 -26.82 -0.33
C ALA A 301 -34.45 -27.79 0.77
N HIS A 302 -33.27 -27.52 1.35
CA HIS A 302 -32.71 -28.32 2.44
C HIS A 302 -33.15 -27.83 3.82
N LEU A 303 -33.39 -26.51 3.97
CA LEU A 303 -33.85 -25.91 5.21
C LEU A 303 -35.36 -26.08 5.45
N ALA A 304 -36.15 -26.26 4.39
CA ALA A 304 -37.56 -26.65 4.49
C ALA A 304 -37.76 -28.08 5.02
N MET A 305 -36.74 -28.95 5.01
CA MET A 305 -36.79 -30.30 5.59
C MET A 305 -36.46 -30.36 7.09
N LEU A 306 -35.98 -29.27 7.71
CA LEU A 306 -35.52 -29.28 9.11
C LEU A 306 -36.27 -28.36 10.09
N GLY A 307 -37.42 -27.80 9.68
CA GLY A 307 -38.50 -27.45 10.62
C GLY A 307 -38.14 -26.55 11.82
N LEU A 308 -37.32 -25.50 11.65
CA LEU A 308 -37.04 -24.53 12.70
C LEU A 308 -37.24 -23.10 12.20
N GLY A 309 -38.42 -22.55 12.45
CA GLY A 309 -38.69 -21.13 12.28
C GLY A 309 -38.16 -20.32 13.45
N TYR A 310 -37.50 -19.20 13.19
CA TYR A 310 -37.28 -18.17 14.20
C TYR A 310 -37.61 -16.78 13.65
N ARG A 311 -38.53 -16.11 14.34
CA ARG A 311 -39.00 -14.74 14.08
C ARG A 311 -38.03 -13.74 14.72
N PHE A 312 -37.59 -12.75 13.97
CA PHE A 312 -36.92 -11.56 14.51
C PHE A 312 -37.93 -10.64 15.23
N ARG A 313 -37.57 -10.16 16.42
CA ARG A 313 -38.25 -9.06 17.14
C ARG A 313 -37.21 -7.99 17.49
N GLN A 314 -37.60 -6.73 17.30
CA GLN A 314 -36.81 -5.53 17.58
C GLN A 314 -36.58 -5.26 19.08
N SER A 315 -35.49 -4.54 19.36
CA SER A 315 -35.33 -3.41 20.30
C SER A 315 -34.39 -3.56 21.51
N ASN A 316 -33.60 -2.47 21.67
CA ASN A 316 -32.97 -1.86 22.85
C ASN A 316 -31.59 -2.31 23.35
N ARG A 317 -30.70 -1.31 23.44
CA ARG A 317 -29.33 -1.32 24.00
C ARG A 317 -29.31 -1.76 25.47
N SER A 318 -28.25 -2.49 25.86
CA SER A 318 -28.01 -2.93 27.24
C SER A 318 -26.81 -2.25 27.90
N VAL A 319 -26.83 -2.28 29.22
CA VAL A 319 -25.95 -1.69 30.26
C VAL A 319 -24.47 -2.16 30.20
N SER A 320 -24.08 -2.93 29.19
CA SER A 320 -22.72 -3.47 28.98
C SER A 320 -21.68 -2.42 28.57
N ASP A 321 -22.10 -1.30 28.00
CA ASP A 321 -21.19 -0.29 27.46
C ASP A 321 -20.48 0.55 28.54
N LEU A 322 -20.98 0.55 29.78
CA LEU A 322 -20.45 1.37 30.90
C LEU A 322 -19.39 0.66 31.76
N GLN A 323 -19.15 -0.65 31.57
CA GLN A 323 -18.11 -1.39 32.31
C GLN A 323 -16.76 -1.43 31.57
N ASN A 324 -16.75 -1.28 30.24
CA ASN A 324 -15.52 -1.33 29.44
C ASN A 324 -14.62 -0.10 29.60
N GLU A 325 -15.16 1.09 29.89
CA GLU A 325 -14.33 2.30 30.08
C GLU A 325 -13.53 2.33 31.40
N ARG A 326 -13.92 1.52 32.39
CA ARG A 326 -13.25 1.47 33.71
C ARG A 326 -12.02 0.56 33.73
N LEU A 327 -11.98 -0.46 32.87
CA LEU A 327 -10.86 -1.41 32.77
C LEU A 327 -9.65 -0.79 32.05
N THR A 328 -9.86 0.09 31.08
CA THR A 328 -8.80 0.70 30.26
C THR A 328 -7.92 1.68 31.04
N PHE A 329 -8.49 2.39 32.02
CA PHE A 329 -7.75 3.35 32.87
C PHE A 329 -6.97 2.70 34.02
N GLN A 330 -7.47 1.59 34.57
CA GLN A 330 -6.75 0.80 35.58
C GLN A 330 -5.58 0.01 34.98
N PHE A 331 -5.71 -0.44 33.72
CA PHE A 331 -4.64 -1.14 32.99
C PHE A 331 -3.38 -0.27 32.83
N ALA A 332 -3.52 0.99 32.38
CA ALA A 332 -2.37 1.86 32.14
C ALA A 332 -1.59 2.21 33.43
N LEU A 333 -2.29 2.42 34.55
CA LEU A 333 -1.67 2.79 35.83
C LEU A 333 -0.87 1.63 36.47
N ILE A 334 -1.34 0.39 36.29
CA ILE A 334 -0.73 -0.82 36.85
C ILE A 334 0.46 -1.30 36.00
N MET A 335 0.41 -1.09 34.68
CA MET A 335 1.54 -1.39 33.78
C MET A 335 2.78 -0.53 34.10
N ALA A 336 2.57 0.72 34.52
CA ALA A 336 3.64 1.59 35.04
C ALA A 336 4.22 1.10 36.38
N GLN A 337 3.43 0.44 37.23
CA GLN A 337 3.88 -0.09 38.53
C GLN A 337 4.59 -1.45 38.42
N LEU A 338 4.20 -2.32 37.49
CA LEU A 338 4.87 -3.62 37.26
C LEU A 338 6.24 -3.45 36.57
N ALA A 339 6.39 -2.48 35.67
CA ALA A 339 7.66 -2.13 35.04
C ALA A 339 8.73 -1.68 36.06
N ALA A 340 8.32 -1.07 37.18
CA ALA A 340 9.22 -0.61 38.24
C ALA A 340 9.82 -1.74 39.11
N ASN A 341 9.25 -2.96 39.07
CA ASN A 341 9.63 -4.10 39.92
C ASN A 341 10.42 -5.20 39.20
N GLY A 342 10.87 -4.97 37.95
CA GLY A 342 11.71 -5.94 37.21
C GLY A 342 11.02 -7.22 36.74
N ALA A 343 9.70 -7.33 36.92
CA ALA A 343 8.88 -8.42 36.37
C ALA A 343 8.37 -8.06 34.97
N ARG A 344 8.40 -9.00 34.03
CA ARG A 344 7.88 -8.82 32.66
C ARG A 344 6.37 -8.49 32.71
N PRO A 345 5.91 -7.30 32.29
CA PRO A 345 4.48 -7.03 32.20
C PRO A 345 3.92 -7.76 30.96
N PRO A 346 2.92 -8.65 31.09
CA PRO A 346 2.29 -9.28 29.96
C PRO A 346 1.42 -8.27 29.21
N LEU A 347 1.79 -7.94 27.97
CA LEU A 347 0.81 -7.54 26.96
C LEU A 347 0.56 -8.78 26.15
N LEU A 348 -0.28 -9.63 26.72
CA LEU A 348 -0.72 -10.84 26.07
C LEU A 348 -2.01 -10.47 25.35
N GLN A 349 -1.94 -10.39 24.02
CA GLN A 349 -3.14 -10.51 23.20
C GLN A 349 -3.64 -11.94 23.38
N LEU A 350 -4.48 -12.13 24.38
CA LEU A 350 -5.14 -13.41 24.59
C LEU A 350 -6.26 -13.52 23.57
N LEU A 351 -6.32 -14.67 22.92
CA LEU A 351 -7.41 -14.97 22.02
C LEU A 351 -8.54 -15.60 22.80
N ARG A 352 -9.76 -15.17 22.51
CA ARG A 352 -10.97 -15.76 23.06
C ARG A 352 -11.36 -16.97 22.21
N GLY A 353 -11.44 -18.12 22.86
CA GLY A 353 -11.98 -19.33 22.25
C GLY A 353 -13.51 -19.31 22.16
N PRO A 354 -14.11 -20.13 21.27
CA PRO A 354 -15.57 -20.29 21.16
C PRO A 354 -16.27 -20.64 22.48
N SER A 355 -15.60 -21.34 23.39
CA SER A 355 -16.10 -21.67 24.73
C SER A 355 -16.01 -20.51 25.75
N GLY A 356 -15.46 -19.35 25.35
CA GLY A 356 -15.21 -18.21 26.23
C GLY A 356 -13.90 -18.27 27.01
N LYS A 357 -13.13 -19.36 26.90
CA LYS A 357 -11.80 -19.49 27.51
C LYS A 357 -10.77 -18.57 26.86
N LEU A 358 -9.80 -18.11 27.64
CA LEU A 358 -8.68 -17.32 27.15
C LEU A 358 -7.50 -18.21 26.75
N TRP A 359 -6.91 -17.91 25.59
CA TRP A 359 -5.80 -18.63 24.99
C TRP A 359 -4.60 -17.72 24.82
N GLU A 360 -3.43 -18.26 25.14
CA GLU A 360 -2.15 -17.62 24.83
C GLU A 360 -1.61 -18.17 23.51
N VAL A 361 -1.10 -17.28 22.67
CA VAL A 361 -0.42 -17.61 21.41
C VAL A 361 1.08 -17.55 21.63
N CYS A 362 1.80 -18.47 21.02
CA CYS A 362 3.26 -18.49 20.95
C CYS A 362 3.69 -18.48 19.49
N ILE A 363 4.52 -17.51 19.15
CA ILE A 363 5.01 -17.30 17.79
C ILE A 363 6.54 -17.43 17.79
N GLY A 364 7.07 -18.19 16.83
CA GLY A 364 8.49 -18.25 16.49
C GLY A 364 8.70 -17.83 15.03
N LEU A 365 9.80 -17.12 14.77
CA LEU A 365 10.16 -16.67 13.42
C LEU A 365 11.45 -17.33 12.96
N GLU A 366 11.46 -17.77 11.71
CA GLU A 366 12.64 -18.21 10.98
C GLU A 366 12.78 -17.30 9.77
N VAL A 367 13.82 -16.48 9.75
CA VAL A 367 14.01 -15.43 8.75
C VAL A 367 15.18 -15.79 7.83
N HIS A 368 14.94 -15.82 6.53
CA HIS A 368 15.99 -15.95 5.51
C HIS A 368 16.27 -14.59 4.88
N ALA A 369 17.46 -14.05 5.10
CA ALA A 369 17.91 -12.78 4.55
C ALA A 369 19.01 -12.99 3.51
N GLN A 370 18.79 -12.52 2.29
CA GLN A 370 19.76 -12.59 1.21
C GLN A 370 20.92 -11.63 1.49
N VAL A 371 22.12 -12.19 1.44
CA VAL A 371 23.37 -11.50 1.77
C VAL A 371 23.82 -10.66 0.56
N LEU A 372 23.94 -9.35 0.76
CA LEU A 372 24.39 -8.41 -0.27
C LEU A 372 25.87 -8.63 -0.58
N THR A 373 26.16 -9.34 -1.66
CA THR A 373 27.53 -9.64 -2.10
C THR A 373 27.67 -9.53 -3.62
N ARG A 374 28.92 -9.39 -4.09
CA ARG A 374 29.22 -9.36 -5.53
C ARG A 374 29.15 -10.74 -6.17
N SER A 375 29.60 -11.78 -5.46
CA SER A 375 29.64 -13.17 -5.92
C SER A 375 28.87 -14.10 -4.99
N LYS A 376 28.41 -15.23 -5.50
CA LYS A 376 27.65 -16.25 -4.76
C LYS A 376 28.42 -16.86 -3.58
N LEU A 377 27.72 -17.64 -2.76
CA LEU A 377 28.28 -18.19 -1.52
C LEU A 377 29.47 -19.13 -1.77
N MET A 378 29.35 -19.97 -2.80
CA MET A 378 30.31 -21.05 -3.09
C MET A 378 30.92 -20.98 -4.50
N SER A 379 30.63 -19.91 -5.25
CA SER A 379 31.08 -19.76 -6.64
C SER A 379 31.35 -18.30 -7.01
N GLY A 380 32.12 -18.08 -8.09
CA GLY A 380 32.45 -16.75 -8.60
C GLY A 380 31.37 -16.10 -9.46
N ALA A 381 30.21 -16.75 -9.65
CA ALA A 381 29.11 -16.15 -10.39
C ALA A 381 28.51 -14.95 -9.62
N ALA A 382 27.96 -13.99 -10.36
CA ALA A 382 27.33 -12.82 -9.77
C ALA A 382 26.18 -13.21 -8.85
N ALA A 383 26.15 -12.66 -7.64
CA ALA A 383 25.04 -12.82 -6.70
C ALA A 383 23.93 -11.78 -6.92
N ALA A 384 24.14 -10.80 -7.81
CA ALA A 384 23.19 -9.74 -8.09
C ALA A 384 21.88 -10.32 -8.66
N THR A 385 20.83 -10.30 -7.84
CA THR A 385 19.45 -10.50 -8.26
C THR A 385 18.95 -9.22 -8.93
N LEU A 386 19.34 -9.02 -10.19
CA LEU A 386 18.63 -8.06 -11.02
C LEU A 386 17.33 -8.73 -11.47
N ALA A 387 16.18 -8.20 -11.06
CA ALA A 387 14.86 -8.64 -11.56
C ALA A 387 14.76 -8.61 -13.11
N SER A 388 15.69 -7.90 -13.76
CA SER A 388 15.86 -7.77 -15.21
C SER A 388 16.92 -8.70 -15.83
N ALA A 389 17.60 -9.55 -15.05
CA ALA A 389 18.58 -10.48 -15.59
C ALA A 389 17.90 -11.54 -16.47
N ARG A 390 18.49 -11.80 -17.65
CA ARG A 390 18.02 -12.90 -18.51
C ARG A 390 18.21 -14.24 -17.79
N PRO A 391 17.26 -15.18 -17.90
CA PRO A 391 17.36 -16.49 -17.24
C PRO A 391 18.69 -17.19 -17.48
N ASN A 392 19.21 -17.86 -16.45
CA ASN A 392 20.44 -18.66 -16.48
C ASN A 392 21.71 -17.93 -16.97
N ARG A 393 21.85 -16.61 -16.73
CA ARG A 393 23.07 -15.82 -17.04
C ARG A 393 24.01 -15.59 -15.88
N HIS A 394 23.58 -15.82 -14.65
CA HIS A 394 24.41 -15.69 -13.45
C HIS A 394 24.67 -17.06 -12.83
N VAL A 395 25.16 -18.00 -13.65
CA VAL A 395 25.31 -19.41 -13.28
C VAL A 395 26.73 -19.86 -13.61
N SER A 396 27.46 -20.34 -12.61
CA SER A 396 28.75 -21.01 -12.79
C SER A 396 28.58 -22.51 -12.98
N PHE A 397 29.66 -23.21 -13.34
CA PHE A 397 29.65 -24.67 -13.42
C PHE A 397 29.30 -25.35 -12.10
N PHE A 398 29.70 -24.77 -10.97
CA PHE A 398 29.33 -25.28 -9.66
C PHE A 398 27.83 -25.10 -9.38
N ASP A 399 27.27 -23.92 -9.67
CA ASP A 399 25.85 -23.64 -9.46
C ASP A 399 24.96 -24.54 -10.32
N ALA A 400 25.42 -24.89 -11.53
CA ALA A 400 24.78 -25.84 -12.43
C ALA A 400 25.03 -27.32 -12.08
N ALA A 401 25.75 -27.60 -10.98
CA ALA A 401 26.12 -28.94 -10.53
C ALA A 401 26.84 -29.79 -11.60
N LEU A 402 27.74 -29.19 -12.38
CA LEU A 402 28.55 -29.97 -13.33
C LEU A 402 29.47 -30.94 -12.58
N PRO A 403 29.55 -32.23 -13.01
CA PRO A 403 30.39 -33.21 -12.36
C PRO A 403 31.86 -32.77 -12.26
N GLY A 404 32.45 -32.92 -11.08
CA GLY A 404 33.85 -32.57 -10.81
C GLY A 404 34.09 -31.14 -10.34
N THR A 405 33.05 -30.32 -10.20
CA THR A 405 33.16 -28.99 -9.58
C THR A 405 33.16 -29.07 -8.05
N LEU A 406 33.80 -28.11 -7.38
CA LEU A 406 33.93 -28.03 -5.92
C LEU A 406 33.52 -26.64 -5.41
N PRO A 407 32.95 -26.54 -4.19
CA PRO A 407 32.55 -25.27 -3.59
C PRO A 407 33.77 -24.45 -3.13
N VAL A 408 33.70 -23.12 -3.30
CA VAL A 408 34.68 -22.18 -2.76
C VAL A 408 33.98 -21.08 -1.97
N ILE A 409 34.15 -21.09 -0.65
CA ILE A 409 33.43 -20.18 0.25
C ILE A 409 33.79 -18.70 0.01
N ASN A 410 32.75 -17.86 -0.02
CA ASN A 410 32.87 -16.42 -0.11
C ASN A 410 33.14 -15.79 1.27
N ARG A 411 34.28 -15.08 1.38
CA ARG A 411 34.71 -14.42 2.62
C ARG A 411 33.75 -13.32 3.06
N GLU A 412 33.16 -12.58 2.13
CA GLU A 412 32.26 -11.47 2.48
C GLU A 412 30.97 -11.99 3.12
N CYS A 413 30.42 -13.11 2.62
CA CYS A 413 29.26 -13.75 3.24
C CYS A 413 29.53 -14.14 4.71
N VAL A 414 30.74 -14.64 5.00
CA VAL A 414 31.16 -14.95 6.38
C VAL A 414 31.29 -13.68 7.22
N ARG A 415 31.89 -12.62 6.67
CA ARG A 415 32.02 -11.31 7.37
C ARG A 415 30.66 -10.73 7.72
N GLN A 416 29.69 -10.81 6.82
CA GLN A 416 28.33 -10.31 7.05
C GLN A 416 27.59 -11.14 8.09
N ALA A 417 27.73 -12.47 8.09
CA ALA A 417 27.18 -13.32 9.15
C ALA A 417 27.73 -12.97 10.54
N ILE A 418 29.06 -12.73 10.64
CA ILE A 418 29.71 -12.30 11.88
C ILE A 418 29.20 -10.91 12.30
N ARG A 419 29.11 -9.96 11.35
CA ARG A 419 28.60 -8.60 11.59
C ARG A 419 27.18 -8.65 12.16
N THR A 420 26.28 -9.43 11.54
CA THR A 420 24.92 -9.63 12.04
C THR A 420 24.92 -10.24 13.43
N GLY A 421 25.76 -11.25 13.69
CA GLY A 421 25.89 -11.87 15.00
C GLY A 421 26.30 -10.88 16.09
N LEU A 422 27.34 -10.09 15.84
CA LEU A 422 27.79 -9.06 16.78
C LEU A 422 26.74 -7.98 17.03
N ALA A 423 26.00 -7.58 15.98
CA ALA A 423 24.99 -6.53 16.08
C ALA A 423 23.75 -6.91 16.90
N VAL A 424 23.52 -8.20 17.13
CA VAL A 424 22.43 -8.73 17.97
C VAL A 424 22.95 -9.39 19.25
N ASP A 425 24.19 -9.07 19.63
CA ASP A 425 24.89 -9.61 20.81
C ASP A 425 24.94 -11.14 20.84
N ALA A 426 25.03 -11.78 19.67
CA ALA A 426 25.21 -13.23 19.54
C ALA A 426 26.66 -13.64 19.81
N THR A 427 26.83 -14.85 20.31
CA THR A 427 28.16 -15.46 20.44
C THR A 427 28.62 -15.98 19.08
N VAL A 428 29.60 -15.31 18.48
CA VAL A 428 30.25 -15.77 17.24
C VAL A 428 31.20 -16.94 17.57
N HIS A 429 31.06 -18.04 16.83
CA HIS A 429 31.87 -19.23 17.06
C HIS A 429 33.19 -19.18 16.29
N ALA A 430 34.31 -19.43 16.99
CA ALA A 430 35.64 -19.56 16.38
C ALA A 430 35.73 -20.71 15.36
N ARG A 431 34.82 -21.69 15.45
CA ARG A 431 34.74 -22.81 14.52
C ARG A 431 33.28 -23.08 14.15
N SER A 432 33.03 -23.17 12.85
CA SER A 432 31.73 -23.48 12.25
C SER A 432 31.91 -24.56 11.16
N LEU A 433 30.83 -25.26 10.80
CA LEU A 433 30.87 -26.37 9.86
C LEU A 433 29.70 -26.28 8.87
N PHE A 434 30.02 -26.38 7.58
CA PHE A 434 29.00 -26.55 6.54
C PHE A 434 28.57 -28.01 6.46
N GLU A 435 27.30 -28.20 6.15
CA GLU A 435 26.62 -29.48 6.12
C GLU A 435 25.73 -29.56 4.89
N ARG A 436 25.54 -30.77 4.37
CA ARG A 436 24.62 -31.03 3.27
C ARG A 436 23.23 -31.36 3.81
N LYS A 437 22.25 -30.54 3.46
CA LYS A 437 20.81 -30.81 3.68
C LYS A 437 20.23 -31.40 2.40
N HIS A 438 20.03 -32.72 2.38
CA HIS A 438 19.62 -33.44 1.16
C HIS A 438 18.11 -33.36 0.92
N TYR A 439 17.73 -32.83 -0.23
CA TYR A 439 16.39 -32.96 -0.79
C TYR A 439 16.44 -32.75 -2.30
N PHE A 440 15.60 -33.47 -3.03
CA PHE A 440 15.58 -33.39 -4.48
C PHE A 440 14.46 -32.46 -4.92
N TYR A 441 14.82 -31.40 -5.63
CA TYR A 441 13.91 -30.49 -6.30
C TYR A 441 14.59 -29.91 -7.54
N CYS A 442 13.81 -29.53 -8.56
CA CYS A 442 14.38 -29.11 -9.85
C CYS A 442 15.14 -27.78 -9.78
N ASP A 443 14.86 -26.95 -8.78
CA ASP A 443 15.56 -25.68 -8.52
C ASP A 443 16.84 -25.82 -7.69
N LEU A 444 17.19 -27.04 -7.26
CA LEU A 444 18.38 -27.33 -6.47
C LEU A 444 19.28 -28.34 -7.19
N PRO A 445 20.13 -27.88 -8.13
CA PRO A 445 20.90 -28.76 -9.01
C PRO A 445 21.81 -29.76 -8.29
N LEU A 446 22.38 -29.37 -7.14
CA LEU A 446 23.29 -30.22 -6.35
C LEU A 446 22.58 -31.43 -5.71
N GLY A 447 21.24 -31.41 -5.60
CA GLY A 447 20.47 -32.41 -4.85
C GLY A 447 20.63 -32.32 -3.33
N TYR A 448 21.36 -31.30 -2.86
CA TYR A 448 21.51 -30.91 -1.47
C TYR A 448 21.77 -29.41 -1.37
N GLN A 449 21.35 -28.80 -0.26
CA GLN A 449 21.61 -27.41 0.08
C GLN A 449 22.79 -27.37 1.06
N LEU A 450 23.78 -26.52 0.82
CA LEU A 450 24.83 -26.24 1.82
C LEU A 450 24.28 -25.29 2.87
N THR A 451 24.37 -25.68 4.14
CA THR A 451 23.85 -24.94 5.30
C THR A 451 24.68 -25.26 6.56
N GLN A 452 24.29 -24.75 7.74
CA GLN A 452 25.00 -24.98 9.01
C GLN A 452 23.99 -25.24 10.14
N GLN A 453 23.63 -26.49 10.39
CA GLN A 453 22.63 -26.81 11.41
C GLN A 453 23.26 -27.01 12.80
N ARG A 454 24.33 -27.80 12.89
CA ARG A 454 24.92 -28.22 14.18
C ARG A 454 25.99 -27.27 14.71
N ALA A 455 26.71 -26.58 13.82
CA ALA A 455 27.77 -25.64 14.17
C ALA A 455 27.58 -24.34 13.37
N PRO A 456 26.55 -23.54 13.71
CA PRO A 456 26.27 -22.27 13.04
C PRO A 456 27.41 -21.27 13.23
N VAL A 457 27.38 -20.14 12.50
CA VAL A 457 28.40 -19.09 12.66
C VAL A 457 28.23 -18.34 13.97
N ALA A 458 26.99 -18.11 14.41
CA ALA A 458 26.70 -17.51 15.70
C ALA A 458 25.48 -18.15 16.37
N SER A 459 25.44 -18.12 17.70
CA SER A 459 24.30 -18.56 18.50
C SER A 459 24.11 -17.71 19.75
N GLY A 460 22.90 -17.74 20.30
CA GLY A 460 22.50 -16.81 21.34
C GLY A 460 22.38 -15.38 20.81
N GLY A 461 22.02 -14.45 21.69
CA GLY A 461 21.76 -13.05 21.35
C GLY A 461 20.29 -12.68 21.51
N ALA A 462 19.96 -11.41 21.26
CA ALA A 462 18.61 -10.91 21.34
C ALA A 462 18.41 -9.71 20.41
N LEU A 463 17.20 -9.55 19.91
CA LEU A 463 16.76 -8.36 19.21
C LEU A 463 15.81 -7.57 20.12
N HIS A 464 16.16 -6.33 20.40
CA HIS A 464 15.34 -5.41 21.19
C HIS A 464 14.38 -4.64 20.29
N PHE A 465 13.16 -4.39 20.77
CA PHE A 465 12.14 -3.64 20.02
C PHE A 465 11.18 -2.91 20.96
N GLU A 466 10.51 -1.87 20.45
CA GLU A 466 9.53 -1.07 21.19
C GLU A 466 8.12 -1.28 20.60
N LEU A 467 7.11 -1.41 21.47
CA LEU A 467 5.69 -1.40 21.10
C LEU A 467 5.02 -0.11 21.58
N SER A 468 4.18 0.51 20.75
CA SER A 468 3.31 1.60 21.19
C SER A 468 2.15 1.07 22.04
N VAL A 469 1.86 1.73 23.17
CA VAL A 469 0.68 1.41 24.00
C VAL A 469 -0.63 1.61 23.22
N SER A 470 -0.71 2.59 22.32
CA SER A 470 -1.93 2.85 21.55
C SER A 470 -2.24 1.72 20.57
N ALA A 471 -1.21 1.15 19.93
CA ALA A 471 -1.32 0.01 19.02
C ALA A 471 -1.82 -1.26 19.73
N VAL A 472 -1.57 -1.38 21.04
CA VAL A 472 -2.04 -2.52 21.83
C VAL A 472 -3.48 -2.31 22.32
N VAL A 473 -3.86 -1.07 22.63
CA VAL A 473 -5.22 -0.72 23.10
C VAL A 473 -6.26 -0.77 21.97
N SER A 474 -5.90 -0.39 20.73
CA SER A 474 -6.81 -0.40 19.58
C SER A 474 -7.36 -1.78 19.21
N GLU A 475 -6.70 -2.87 19.64
CA GLU A 475 -7.14 -4.24 19.36
C GLU A 475 -8.02 -4.86 20.46
N HIS A 476 -8.13 -4.25 21.65
CA HIS A 476 -8.87 -4.83 22.79
C HIS A 476 -10.18 -4.12 23.14
N GLY A 477 -10.46 -2.98 22.53
CA GLY A 477 -11.75 -2.26 22.65
C GLY A 477 -12.42 -2.13 21.29
N GLY A 478 -13.70 -2.46 21.21
CA GLY A 478 -14.50 -2.29 19.99
C GLY A 478 -14.33 -0.89 19.40
N ALA A 479 -14.39 -0.83 18.06
CA ALA A 479 -14.35 0.37 17.23
C ALA A 479 -14.46 1.67 18.05
N GLN A 480 -13.31 2.25 18.41
CA GLN A 480 -13.31 3.64 18.80
C GLN A 480 -13.92 4.40 17.62
N SER A 481 -14.98 5.14 17.89
CA SER A 481 -15.58 6.04 16.91
C SER A 481 -14.47 6.86 16.25
N ASP A 482 -14.29 6.69 14.93
CA ASP A 482 -13.32 7.41 14.10
C ASP A 482 -13.50 8.95 14.11
N ASP A 483 -14.47 9.46 14.86
CA ASP A 483 -14.81 10.87 15.05
C ASP A 483 -13.67 11.72 15.65
N GLU A 484 -12.66 11.14 16.31
CA GLU A 484 -11.50 11.89 16.82
C GLU A 484 -10.21 11.72 16.00
N ALA A 485 -10.09 10.66 15.19
CA ALA A 485 -8.91 10.36 14.36
C ALA A 485 -8.88 11.18 13.06
N THR A 486 -10.03 11.68 12.61
CA THR A 486 -10.16 12.50 11.42
C THR A 486 -10.67 13.90 11.76
N PHE A 487 -10.02 14.93 11.21
CA PHE A 487 -10.51 16.30 11.35
C PHE A 487 -11.73 16.50 10.45
N ASP A 488 -12.93 16.42 11.04
CA ASP A 488 -14.16 16.70 10.30
C ASP A 488 -14.34 18.21 10.09
N ALA A 489 -13.93 18.67 8.92
CA ALA A 489 -14.07 20.05 8.50
C ALA A 489 -15.53 20.46 8.22
N SER A 490 -16.49 19.53 8.18
CA SER A 490 -17.92 19.81 7.93
C SER A 490 -18.62 20.42 9.16
N LYS A 491 -18.08 20.18 10.37
CA LYS A 491 -18.60 20.68 11.65
C LYS A 491 -18.46 22.21 11.84
N TYR A 492 -17.75 22.91 10.96
CA TYR A 492 -17.45 24.34 11.09
C TYR A 492 -18.03 25.14 9.91
N LYS A 493 -18.66 26.30 10.20
CA LYS A 493 -19.43 27.08 9.22
C LYS A 493 -18.57 28.06 8.43
N SER A 494 -17.45 28.53 8.99
CA SER A 494 -16.56 29.49 8.34
C SER A 494 -15.15 28.94 8.10
N ARG A 495 -14.47 29.45 7.05
CA ARG A 495 -13.08 29.08 6.71
C ARG A 495 -12.09 29.42 7.84
N LYS A 496 -12.39 30.45 8.64
CA LYS A 496 -11.59 30.85 9.80
C LYS A 496 -11.71 29.84 10.94
N GLU A 497 -12.92 29.42 11.28
CA GLU A 497 -13.18 28.37 12.29
C GLU A 497 -12.57 27.03 11.86
N LYS A 498 -12.72 26.65 10.59
CA LYS A 498 -12.08 25.44 10.03
C LYS A 498 -10.56 25.47 10.23
N ASN A 499 -9.90 26.57 9.87
CA ASN A 499 -8.45 26.67 9.96
C ASN A 499 -7.95 26.73 11.41
N GLU A 500 -8.69 27.38 12.31
CA GLU A 500 -8.35 27.44 13.74
C GLU A 500 -8.57 26.09 14.44
N ALA A 501 -9.67 25.42 14.14
CA ALA A 501 -9.96 24.08 14.63
C ALA A 501 -8.99 23.04 14.03
N LEU A 502 -8.61 23.18 12.76
CA LEU A 502 -7.59 22.33 12.13
C LEU A 502 -6.23 22.54 12.77
N ARG A 503 -5.86 23.79 13.09
CA ARG A 503 -4.63 24.08 13.85
C ARG A 503 -4.68 23.45 15.24
N LYS A 504 -5.75 23.65 15.99
CA LYS A 504 -5.92 23.06 17.33
C LYS A 504 -5.91 21.53 17.28
N TRP A 505 -6.56 20.92 16.29
CA TRP A 505 -6.55 19.48 16.08
C TRP A 505 -5.16 18.97 15.67
N LYS A 506 -4.46 19.64 14.73
CA LYS A 506 -3.07 19.31 14.36
C LYS A 506 -2.10 19.44 15.53
N THR A 507 -2.24 20.49 16.34
CA THR A 507 -1.45 20.67 17.56
C THR A 507 -1.77 19.56 18.56
N LYS A 508 -3.05 19.23 18.78
CA LYS A 508 -3.48 18.14 19.66
C LYS A 508 -2.97 16.78 19.19
N GLN A 509 -2.97 16.49 17.88
CA GLN A 509 -2.42 15.28 17.28
C GLN A 509 -0.89 15.21 17.39
N ALA A 510 -0.20 16.33 17.13
CA ALA A 510 1.26 16.42 17.28
C ALA A 510 1.69 16.26 18.75
N THR A 511 0.95 16.79 19.71
CA THR A 511 1.19 16.57 21.14
C THR A 511 0.87 15.13 21.57
N LYS A 512 -0.13 14.48 20.96
CA LYS A 512 -0.49 13.07 21.22
C LYS A 512 0.57 12.10 20.68
N GLN A 513 1.19 12.40 19.53
CA GLN A 513 2.33 11.64 18.98
C GLN A 513 3.64 11.86 19.75
N GLN A 514 3.82 13.01 20.43
CA GLN A 514 4.99 13.28 21.27
C GLN A 514 4.92 12.61 22.65
N GLN A 515 3.77 12.04 23.03
CA GLN A 515 3.51 11.49 24.35
C GLN A 515 2.89 10.10 24.21
N GLU A 516 3.50 9.25 23.40
CA GLU A 516 3.10 7.86 23.25
C GLU A 516 3.99 7.00 24.14
N ASP A 517 3.41 6.43 25.20
CA ASP A 517 4.12 5.49 26.05
C ASP A 517 4.52 4.26 25.21
N VAL A 518 5.80 3.90 25.27
CA VAL A 518 6.37 2.74 24.57
C VAL A 518 6.76 1.65 25.56
N ILE A 519 6.62 0.40 25.13
CA ILE A 519 6.91 -0.77 25.95
C ILE A 519 8.10 -1.51 25.34
N PRO A 520 9.26 -1.53 26.03
CA PRO A 520 10.43 -2.23 25.55
C PRO A 520 10.24 -3.74 25.66
N ARG A 521 10.67 -4.44 24.62
CA ARG A 521 10.62 -5.88 24.48
C ARG A 521 11.92 -6.42 23.88
N SER A 522 12.09 -7.73 23.98
CA SER A 522 13.21 -8.43 23.37
C SER A 522 12.79 -9.83 22.95
N VAL A 523 13.27 -10.29 21.80
CA VAL A 523 13.17 -11.67 21.34
C VAL A 523 14.56 -12.28 21.29
N ARG A 524 14.75 -13.46 21.88
CA ARG A 524 16.05 -14.14 21.85
C ARG A 524 16.30 -14.77 20.50
N ILE A 525 17.56 -14.80 20.08
CA ILE A 525 18.01 -15.46 18.86
C ILE A 525 18.64 -16.79 19.24
N THR A 526 18.15 -17.87 18.65
CA THR A 526 18.69 -19.21 18.86
C THR A 526 20.00 -19.36 18.08
N ARG A 527 19.99 -19.05 16.78
CA ARG A 527 21.15 -19.20 15.88
C ARG A 527 21.09 -18.33 14.64
N ILE A 528 22.27 -18.07 14.07
CA ILE A 528 22.48 -17.45 12.76
C ILE A 528 23.38 -18.38 11.94
N GLN A 529 22.85 -18.89 10.84
CA GLN A 529 23.54 -19.82 9.94
C GLN A 529 23.64 -19.24 8.53
N ILE A 530 24.68 -19.63 7.80
CA ILE A 530 24.85 -19.31 6.39
C ILE A 530 24.37 -20.49 5.56
N GLU A 531 23.55 -20.22 4.54
CA GLU A 531 23.09 -21.25 3.60
C GLU A 531 23.02 -20.76 2.15
N GLN A 532 22.86 -21.70 1.23
CA GLN A 532 22.64 -21.42 -0.19
C GLN A 532 21.15 -21.29 -0.50
N ASP A 533 20.78 -20.30 -1.30
CA ASP A 533 19.43 -20.25 -1.88
C ASP A 533 19.27 -21.24 -3.04
N SER A 534 18.03 -21.62 -3.31
CA SER A 534 17.66 -22.40 -4.50
C SER A 534 17.40 -21.48 -5.70
N GLY A 535 17.32 -22.09 -6.88
CA GLY A 535 16.83 -21.44 -8.09
C GLY A 535 15.35 -21.07 -8.00
N LYS A 536 14.76 -20.71 -9.13
CA LYS A 536 13.33 -20.42 -9.26
C LYS A 536 12.70 -21.42 -10.24
N SER A 537 11.64 -22.09 -9.80
CA SER A 537 10.76 -22.89 -10.66
C SER A 537 9.57 -22.03 -11.09
N ASN A 538 9.27 -22.02 -12.39
CA ASN A 538 8.07 -21.40 -12.92
C ASN A 538 7.21 -22.45 -13.63
N HIS A 539 5.99 -22.60 -13.14
CA HIS A 539 5.03 -23.60 -13.63
C HIS A 539 4.01 -23.00 -14.61
N ASP A 540 3.98 -21.68 -14.76
CA ASP A 540 2.95 -20.97 -15.55
C ASP A 540 3.46 -20.55 -16.93
N LEU A 541 4.78 -20.62 -17.17
CA LEU A 541 5.38 -20.27 -18.47
C LEU A 541 5.11 -21.32 -19.55
N GLU A 542 4.97 -22.59 -19.16
CA GLU A 542 4.70 -23.69 -20.06
C GLU A 542 3.64 -24.61 -19.46
N GLU A 543 2.63 -24.98 -20.24
CA GLU A 543 1.45 -25.72 -19.77
C GLU A 543 1.77 -27.14 -19.27
N SER A 544 2.82 -27.77 -19.81
CA SER A 544 3.15 -29.18 -19.55
C SER A 544 4.53 -29.39 -18.90
N SER A 545 5.22 -28.30 -18.56
CA SER A 545 6.61 -28.36 -18.09
C SER A 545 6.86 -27.32 -16.98
N THR A 546 7.97 -27.47 -16.27
CA THR A 546 8.44 -26.47 -15.32
C THR A 546 9.72 -25.86 -15.84
N VAL A 547 9.72 -24.55 -16.04
CA VAL A 547 10.89 -23.80 -16.47
C VAL A 547 11.71 -23.43 -15.24
N VAL A 548 13.01 -23.72 -15.26
CA VAL A 548 13.92 -23.48 -14.13
C VAL A 548 14.92 -22.37 -14.46
N ASP A 549 15.00 -21.37 -13.59
CA ASP A 549 16.02 -20.33 -13.61
C ASP A 549 16.97 -20.47 -12.42
N LEU A 550 18.25 -20.69 -12.71
CA LEU A 550 19.31 -20.93 -11.74
C LEU A 550 20.10 -19.67 -11.38
N ASN A 551 19.70 -18.48 -11.86
CA ASN A 551 20.39 -17.23 -11.49
C ASN A 551 20.51 -17.05 -9.98
N ARG A 552 19.46 -17.43 -9.23
CA ARG A 552 19.44 -17.33 -7.76
C ARG A 552 20.13 -18.51 -7.05
N ALA A 553 20.26 -19.66 -7.70
CA ALA A 553 20.83 -20.86 -7.08
C ALA A 553 22.26 -20.60 -6.61
N GLY A 554 22.55 -20.85 -5.33
CA GLY A 554 23.87 -20.65 -4.73
C GLY A 554 24.13 -19.24 -4.16
N THR A 555 23.19 -18.31 -4.29
CA THR A 555 23.24 -17.02 -3.56
C THR A 555 23.26 -17.27 -2.05
N ALA A 556 23.98 -16.45 -1.29
CA ALA A 556 24.10 -16.61 0.15
C ALA A 556 22.84 -16.10 0.88
N LEU A 557 22.37 -16.86 1.85
CA LEU A 557 21.33 -16.48 2.80
C LEU A 557 21.89 -16.56 4.23
N LEU A 558 21.44 -15.64 5.08
CA LEU A 558 21.46 -15.82 6.53
C LEU A 558 20.10 -16.36 6.96
N GLU A 559 20.07 -17.54 7.56
CA GLU A 559 18.89 -18.00 8.30
C GLU A 559 19.08 -17.60 9.78
N ILE A 560 18.19 -16.74 10.25
CA ILE A 560 18.14 -16.21 11.61
C ILE A 560 16.92 -16.85 12.28
N VAL A 561 17.18 -17.72 13.25
CA VAL A 561 16.14 -18.46 13.97
C VAL A 561 15.96 -17.86 15.35
N MET A 562 14.75 -17.44 15.64
CA MET A 562 14.39 -16.84 16.93
C MET A 562 13.79 -17.88 17.88
N GLU A 563 14.02 -17.66 19.18
CA GLU A 563 13.27 -18.37 20.22
C GLU A 563 11.78 -18.01 20.12
N PRO A 564 10.89 -18.92 20.54
CA PRO A 564 9.45 -18.70 20.48
C PRO A 564 8.99 -17.80 21.64
N ASP A 565 9.55 -16.59 21.73
CA ASP A 565 9.29 -15.61 22.80
C ASP A 565 8.10 -14.69 22.49
N LEU A 566 7.64 -14.65 21.23
CA LEU A 566 6.62 -13.72 20.77
C LEU A 566 5.21 -14.20 21.14
N ARG A 567 4.33 -13.26 21.51
CA ARG A 567 2.99 -13.54 22.05
C ARG A 567 1.84 -12.87 21.30
N SER A 568 2.14 -12.12 20.24
CA SER A 568 1.12 -11.53 19.38
C SER A 568 1.61 -11.37 17.94
N PRO A 569 0.69 -11.34 16.95
CA PRO A 569 1.00 -10.92 15.60
C PRO A 569 1.69 -9.56 15.54
N LEU A 570 1.30 -8.61 16.41
CA LEU A 570 1.91 -7.28 16.49
C LEU A 570 3.40 -7.34 16.88
N GLU A 571 3.74 -8.13 17.91
CA GLU A 571 5.12 -8.38 18.31
C GLU A 571 5.93 -8.98 17.15
N ALA A 572 5.38 -9.98 16.46
CA ALA A 572 6.01 -10.57 15.28
C ALA A 572 6.25 -9.55 14.18
N GLY A 573 5.25 -8.73 13.87
CA GLY A 573 5.36 -7.65 12.89
C GLY A 573 6.47 -6.65 13.24
N GLN A 574 6.55 -6.25 14.51
CA GLN A 574 7.53 -5.28 14.96
C GLN A 574 8.96 -5.83 14.98
N VAL A 575 9.13 -7.08 15.39
CA VAL A 575 10.41 -7.79 15.32
C VAL A 575 10.92 -7.89 13.89
N MET A 576 10.03 -8.21 12.95
CA MET A 576 10.39 -8.30 11.53
C MET A 576 10.85 -6.93 10.97
N ARG A 577 10.15 -5.84 11.32
CA ARG A 577 10.56 -4.47 10.95
C ARG A 577 11.92 -4.11 11.54
N GLN A 578 12.11 -4.37 12.83
CA GLN A 578 13.36 -4.05 13.52
C GLN A 578 14.53 -4.82 12.91
N LEU A 579 14.35 -6.11 12.60
CA LEU A 579 15.37 -6.90 11.94
C LEU A 579 15.66 -6.39 10.53
N GLN A 580 14.62 -6.03 9.76
CA GLN A 580 14.77 -5.44 8.43
C GLN A 580 15.59 -4.14 8.49
N HIS A 581 15.27 -3.24 9.43
CA HIS A 581 16.01 -1.99 9.62
C HIS A 581 17.46 -2.25 10.02
N LEU A 582 17.70 -3.18 10.96
CA LEU A 582 19.04 -3.53 11.39
C LEU A 582 19.89 -4.06 10.23
N LEU A 583 19.38 -5.01 9.44
CA LEU A 583 20.14 -5.62 8.36
C LEU A 583 20.43 -4.64 7.21
N ARG A 584 19.52 -3.69 6.93
CA ARG A 584 19.75 -2.59 5.99
C ARG A 584 20.84 -1.65 6.49
N HIS A 585 20.77 -1.27 7.76
CA HIS A 585 21.73 -0.38 8.40
C HIS A 585 23.15 -0.97 8.41
N LEU A 586 23.27 -2.29 8.55
CA LEU A 586 24.55 -3.01 8.49
C LEU A 586 25.05 -3.28 7.06
N ASP A 587 24.26 -2.91 6.04
CA ASP A 587 24.48 -3.22 4.62
C ASP A 587 24.68 -4.73 4.37
N VAL A 588 23.85 -5.54 5.03
CA VAL A 588 23.86 -7.01 4.93
C VAL A 588 22.75 -7.53 4.02
N CYS A 589 21.56 -6.92 4.09
CA CYS A 589 20.39 -7.30 3.30
C CYS A 589 19.56 -6.06 2.97
N ASP A 590 19.03 -5.97 1.76
CA ASP A 590 18.11 -4.88 1.37
C ASP A 590 16.71 -5.02 2.02
N GLY A 591 16.43 -6.15 2.66
CA GLY A 591 15.22 -6.42 3.42
C GLY A 591 13.93 -6.51 2.59
N ASN A 592 13.96 -6.56 1.26
CA ASN A 592 12.75 -6.55 0.44
C ASN A 592 12.00 -7.91 0.48
N MET A 593 10.83 -7.93 1.11
CA MET A 593 10.01 -9.14 1.18
C MET A 593 9.24 -9.46 -0.11
N GLU A 594 8.93 -8.44 -0.92
CA GLU A 594 8.15 -8.60 -2.15
C GLU A 594 9.02 -9.19 -3.26
N GLU A 595 10.28 -8.73 -3.36
CA GLU A 595 11.28 -9.27 -4.29
C GLU A 595 11.91 -10.58 -3.79
N GLY A 596 11.63 -10.95 -2.53
CA GLY A 596 12.03 -12.23 -1.94
C GLY A 596 13.48 -12.29 -1.43
N SER A 597 14.16 -11.14 -1.37
CA SER A 597 15.48 -11.04 -0.74
C SER A 597 15.40 -11.20 0.77
N MET A 598 14.24 -10.95 1.39
CA MET A 598 13.97 -11.30 2.79
C MET A 598 12.71 -12.15 2.88
N ARG A 599 12.78 -13.32 3.51
CA ARG A 599 11.65 -14.25 3.69
C ARG A 599 11.50 -14.59 5.16
N CYS A 600 10.29 -14.93 5.57
CA CYS A 600 10.01 -15.39 6.93
C CYS A 600 9.08 -16.60 6.88
N ASP A 601 9.47 -17.66 7.57
CA ASP A 601 8.60 -18.77 7.94
C ASP A 601 8.11 -18.54 9.38
N LEU A 602 6.80 -18.72 9.57
CA LEU A 602 6.11 -18.40 10.81
C LEU A 602 5.73 -19.70 11.53
N ASN A 603 6.10 -19.85 12.79
CA ASN A 603 5.72 -20.99 13.62
C ASN A 603 4.70 -20.54 14.66
N VAL A 604 3.50 -21.14 14.65
CA VAL A 604 2.40 -20.78 15.57
C VAL A 604 2.00 -21.99 16.42
N SER A 605 1.85 -21.77 17.72
CA SER A 605 1.24 -22.71 18.66
C SER A 605 0.38 -21.94 19.67
N VAL A 606 -0.64 -22.59 20.22
CA VAL A 606 -1.54 -22.00 21.23
C VAL A 606 -1.60 -22.86 22.48
N ARG A 607 -1.95 -22.25 23.62
CA ARG A 607 -2.27 -22.97 24.86
C ARG A 607 -3.43 -22.32 25.62
N PRO A 608 -4.24 -23.12 26.34
CA PRO A 608 -5.28 -22.57 27.19
C PRO A 608 -4.68 -22.01 28.48
N THR A 609 -5.21 -20.89 28.97
CA THR A 609 -4.75 -20.25 30.23
C THR A 609 -5.44 -20.82 31.48
N ASN A 610 -6.42 -21.71 31.32
CA ASN A 610 -7.32 -22.22 32.37
C ASN A 610 -8.17 -21.15 33.08
N LEU A 611 -8.23 -19.93 32.53
CA LEU A 611 -9.01 -18.81 33.07
C LEU A 611 -10.28 -18.55 32.24
N GLY A 612 -11.34 -18.12 32.95
CA GLY A 612 -12.61 -17.68 32.37
C GLY A 612 -12.72 -16.15 32.28
N GLU A 613 -13.87 -15.65 31.81
CA GLU A 613 -14.11 -14.23 31.50
C GLU A 613 -13.89 -13.23 32.64
N GLU A 614 -14.00 -13.68 33.90
CA GLU A 614 -13.94 -12.80 35.09
C GLU A 614 -12.55 -12.76 35.76
N ALA A 615 -11.52 -13.34 35.14
CA ALA A 615 -10.17 -13.37 35.73
C ALA A 615 -9.54 -11.97 35.81
N ASP A 616 -9.05 -11.61 37.00
CA ASP A 616 -8.30 -10.37 37.18
C ASP A 616 -6.85 -10.47 36.66
N ILE A 617 -6.17 -9.32 36.58
CA ILE A 617 -4.82 -9.20 36.00
C ILE A 617 -3.79 -9.98 36.83
N GLU A 618 -3.98 -10.09 38.14
CA GLU A 618 -3.07 -10.81 39.03
C GLU A 618 -3.19 -12.33 38.83
N ALA A 619 -4.41 -12.84 38.73
CA ALA A 619 -4.69 -14.22 38.35
C ALA A 619 -4.14 -14.55 36.95
N LEU A 620 -4.24 -13.61 36.01
CA LEU A 620 -3.69 -13.75 34.67
C LEU A 620 -2.16 -13.81 34.65
N HIS A 621 -1.50 -12.89 35.37
CA HIS A 621 -0.05 -12.90 35.52
C HIS A 621 0.44 -14.21 36.14
N ASN A 622 -0.21 -14.66 37.22
CA ASN A 622 0.12 -15.91 37.89
C ASN A 622 -0.10 -17.14 36.98
N ALA A 623 -1.18 -17.18 36.21
CA ALA A 623 -1.45 -18.30 35.29
C ALA A 623 -0.39 -18.42 34.18
N LEU A 624 0.16 -17.30 33.70
CA LEU A 624 1.09 -17.25 32.57
C LEU A 624 2.56 -17.40 33.00
N THR A 625 2.88 -17.01 34.23
CA THR A 625 4.24 -17.05 34.79
C THR A 625 4.48 -18.20 35.76
N SER A 626 3.42 -18.91 36.18
CA SER A 626 3.55 -20.09 37.03
C SER A 626 4.24 -21.24 36.30
N SER A 627 5.11 -21.95 37.04
CA SER A 627 5.66 -23.25 36.64
C SER A 627 4.61 -24.34 36.37
N THR A 628 3.34 -24.09 36.72
CA THR A 628 2.19 -25.00 36.50
C THR A 628 1.38 -24.66 35.25
N ALA A 629 1.80 -23.69 34.43
CA ALA A 629 1.12 -23.35 33.19
C ALA A 629 1.12 -24.54 32.21
N SER A 630 0.02 -24.74 31.49
CA SER A 630 -0.06 -25.77 30.45
C SER A 630 1.05 -25.59 29.42
N PRO A 631 1.68 -26.67 28.93
CA PRO A 631 2.63 -26.55 27.83
C PRO A 631 1.91 -26.09 26.56
N PHE A 632 2.65 -25.44 25.66
CA PHE A 632 2.16 -25.18 24.31
C PHE A 632 1.92 -26.48 23.54
N GLY A 633 0.89 -26.49 22.70
CA GLY A 633 0.61 -27.59 21.80
C GLY A 633 1.65 -27.72 20.68
N GLU A 634 1.43 -28.67 19.77
CA GLU A 634 2.27 -28.81 18.58
C GLU A 634 2.24 -27.55 17.70
N ARG A 635 3.38 -27.27 17.07
CA ARG A 635 3.52 -26.09 16.22
C ARG A 635 3.09 -26.36 14.78
N VAL A 636 2.47 -25.36 14.17
CA VAL A 636 2.23 -25.29 12.73
C VAL A 636 3.17 -24.27 12.11
N GLU A 637 3.84 -24.69 11.05
CA GLU A 637 4.74 -23.85 10.25
C GLU A 637 3.96 -23.27 9.06
N VAL A 638 3.80 -21.96 9.00
CA VAL A 638 3.14 -21.24 7.91
C VAL A 638 4.22 -20.61 7.02
N LYS A 639 4.13 -20.85 5.72
CA LYS A 639 5.02 -20.31 4.68
C LYS A 639 4.25 -19.41 3.71
N ASN A 640 4.99 -18.76 2.81
CA ASN A 640 4.45 -17.93 1.71
C ASN A 640 3.77 -16.64 2.19
N MET A 641 4.44 -15.90 3.08
CA MET A 641 4.02 -14.54 3.48
C MET A 641 5.00 -13.50 2.92
N ASN A 642 4.62 -12.87 1.80
CA ASN A 642 5.49 -11.92 1.08
C ASN A 642 5.48 -10.49 1.69
N SER A 643 4.81 -10.28 2.83
CA SER A 643 4.82 -8.99 3.52
C SER A 643 4.61 -9.16 5.02
N ILE A 644 5.10 -8.19 5.81
CA ILE A 644 4.91 -8.16 7.26
C ILE A 644 3.41 -8.18 7.62
N ARG A 645 2.58 -7.46 6.87
CA ARG A 645 1.12 -7.46 7.06
C ARG A 645 0.52 -8.86 6.86
N ASN A 646 0.95 -9.60 5.83
CA ASN A 646 0.48 -10.95 5.57
C ASN A 646 0.98 -11.94 6.62
N MET A 647 2.21 -11.77 7.13
CA MET A 647 2.70 -12.56 8.26
C MET A 647 1.86 -12.35 9.52
N MET A 648 1.48 -11.10 9.83
CA MET A 648 0.60 -10.80 10.97
C MET A 648 -0.78 -11.45 10.80
N ARG A 649 -1.40 -11.30 9.62
CA ARG A 649 -2.69 -11.95 9.29
C ARG A 649 -2.61 -13.48 9.39
N ALA A 650 -1.52 -14.07 8.90
CA ALA A 650 -1.29 -15.50 8.97
C ALA A 650 -1.18 -16.00 10.42
N ALA A 651 -0.47 -15.26 11.29
CA ALA A 651 -0.34 -15.58 12.70
C ALA A 651 -1.69 -15.54 13.42
N GLU A 652 -2.48 -14.50 13.16
CA GLU A 652 -3.81 -14.35 13.74
C GLU A 652 -4.76 -15.46 13.28
N TYR A 653 -4.85 -15.70 11.97
CA TYR A 653 -5.71 -16.74 11.41
C TYR A 653 -5.34 -18.12 11.93
N GLU A 654 -4.04 -18.48 11.90
CA GLU A 654 -3.59 -19.80 12.31
C GLU A 654 -3.83 -20.03 13.81
N ALA A 655 -3.60 -19.02 14.65
CA ALA A 655 -3.90 -19.13 16.08
C ALA A 655 -5.40 -19.37 16.33
N ARG A 656 -6.28 -18.60 15.68
CA ARG A 656 -7.74 -18.79 15.79
C ARG A 656 -8.18 -20.16 15.27
N ARG A 657 -7.61 -20.63 14.16
CA ARG A 657 -7.89 -21.94 13.57
C ARG A 657 -7.46 -23.10 14.47
N GLN A 658 -6.32 -22.98 15.14
CA GLN A 658 -5.89 -23.98 16.13
C GLN A 658 -6.84 -24.02 17.33
N ILE A 659 -7.28 -22.86 17.83
CA ILE A 659 -8.23 -22.77 18.95
C ILE A 659 -9.58 -23.38 18.56
N ALA A 660 -10.14 -23.04 17.40
CA ALA A 660 -11.40 -23.59 16.92
C ALA A 660 -11.34 -25.12 16.75
N LEU A 661 -10.24 -25.64 16.18
CA LEU A 661 -10.02 -27.09 16.06
C LEU A 661 -10.03 -27.79 17.43
N ILE A 662 -9.40 -27.19 18.44
CA ILE A 662 -9.32 -27.78 19.79
C ILE A 662 -10.66 -27.69 20.52
N GLU A 663 -11.37 -26.56 20.44
CA GLU A 663 -12.58 -26.31 21.23
C GLU A 663 -13.88 -26.80 20.58
N GLU A 664 -14.05 -26.62 19.27
CA GLU A 664 -15.32 -26.92 18.57
C GLU A 664 -15.33 -28.34 18.02
N GLU A 665 -14.22 -28.76 17.43
CA GLU A 665 -14.10 -30.07 16.77
C GLU A 665 -13.57 -31.16 17.71
N GLY A 666 -13.01 -30.78 18.87
CA GLY A 666 -12.32 -31.69 19.79
C GLY A 666 -11.09 -32.35 19.18
N GLY A 667 -10.51 -31.73 18.15
CA GLY A 667 -9.35 -32.24 17.42
C GLY A 667 -8.03 -31.87 18.07
N GLU A 668 -6.96 -32.54 17.64
CA GLU A 668 -5.59 -32.21 18.04
C GLU A 668 -4.86 -31.45 16.93
N VAL A 669 -4.08 -30.43 17.31
CA VAL A 669 -3.16 -29.79 16.37
C VAL A 669 -2.02 -30.75 16.08
N HIS A 670 -1.85 -31.13 14.82
CA HIS A 670 -0.71 -31.93 14.38
C HIS A 670 0.37 -31.05 13.75
N ARG A 671 1.63 -31.47 13.89
CA ARG A 671 2.75 -30.81 13.23
C ARG A 671 2.59 -30.89 11.71
N GLU A 672 2.37 -29.76 11.07
CA GLU A 672 2.22 -29.66 9.63
C GLU A 672 2.79 -28.34 9.09
N THR A 673 2.94 -28.28 7.77
CA THR A 673 3.33 -27.05 7.08
C THR A 673 2.14 -26.57 6.25
N ARG A 674 1.80 -25.30 6.39
CA ARG A 674 0.69 -24.64 5.68
C ARG A 674 1.25 -23.50 4.83
N SER A 675 0.55 -23.16 3.76
CA SER A 675 0.81 -21.97 2.94
C SER A 675 -0.23 -20.92 3.30
N PHE A 676 0.20 -19.68 3.44
CA PHE A 676 -0.72 -18.55 3.54
C PHE A 676 -1.19 -18.14 2.15
N ASP A 677 -2.51 -18.01 2.00
CA ASP A 677 -3.14 -17.42 0.82
C ASP A 677 -3.45 -15.95 1.16
N ALA A 678 -2.61 -15.04 0.67
CA ALA A 678 -2.78 -13.60 0.93
C ALA A 678 -4.12 -13.05 0.46
N VAL A 679 -4.73 -13.74 -0.51
CA VAL A 679 -5.97 -13.33 -1.16
C VAL A 679 -7.17 -13.75 -0.31
N THR A 680 -7.26 -15.01 0.15
CA THR A 680 -8.33 -15.42 1.08
C THR A 680 -8.07 -14.97 2.53
N GLY A 681 -6.82 -14.74 2.91
CA GLY A 681 -6.41 -14.52 4.30
C GLY A 681 -6.34 -15.79 5.14
N GLU A 682 -6.37 -16.97 4.50
CA GLU A 682 -6.41 -18.26 5.19
C GLU A 682 -5.09 -19.01 5.07
N THR A 683 -4.82 -19.90 6.01
CA THR A 683 -3.75 -20.90 5.88
C THR A 683 -4.32 -22.17 5.25
N LYS A 684 -3.67 -22.68 4.21
CA LYS A 684 -4.05 -23.93 3.54
C LYS A 684 -2.99 -25.00 3.79
N ARG A 685 -3.42 -26.21 4.11
CA ARG A 685 -2.51 -27.33 4.33
C ARG A 685 -1.70 -27.61 3.06
N MET A 686 -0.37 -27.49 3.14
CA MET A 686 0.49 -28.07 2.13
C MET A 686 0.64 -29.56 2.43
N ARG A 687 0.72 -30.40 1.38
CA ARG A 687 0.86 -31.87 1.40
C ARG A 687 1.20 -32.48 2.79
N SER A 688 0.47 -33.50 3.22
CA SER A 688 0.79 -34.25 4.45
C SER A 688 2.26 -34.69 4.45
N LYS A 689 3.03 -34.23 5.45
CA LYS A 689 4.34 -34.81 5.75
C LYS A 689 4.09 -36.25 6.22
N GLU A 690 4.25 -37.24 5.34
CA GLU A 690 4.43 -38.63 5.76
C GLU A 690 5.78 -38.70 6.50
N GLY A 691 5.76 -38.51 7.82
CA GLY A 691 6.94 -38.51 8.69
C GLY A 691 7.79 -37.22 8.66
N ALA A 692 8.73 -37.11 9.61
CA ALA A 692 9.79 -36.12 9.53
C ALA A 692 10.66 -36.44 8.32
N LYS A 693 10.74 -35.53 7.34
CA LYS A 693 11.63 -35.70 6.19
C LYS A 693 13.06 -35.85 6.69
N ASP A 694 13.66 -37.01 6.46
CA ASP A 694 15.07 -37.23 6.77
C ASP A 694 15.93 -36.52 5.71
N TYR A 695 16.35 -35.30 6.04
CA TYR A 695 17.26 -34.50 5.22
C TYR A 695 18.71 -35.03 5.22
N ARG A 696 19.01 -36.11 5.96
CA ARG A 696 20.31 -36.79 5.99
C ARG A 696 21.49 -35.81 6.15
N PHE A 697 21.40 -34.96 7.17
CA PHE A 697 22.41 -33.95 7.46
C PHE A 697 23.76 -34.59 7.81
N PHE A 698 24.79 -34.32 7.01
CA PHE A 698 26.17 -34.68 7.33
C PHE A 698 27.14 -33.56 6.94
N PRO A 699 28.32 -33.48 7.58
CA PRO A 699 29.34 -32.48 7.27
C PRO A 699 29.74 -32.49 5.79
N GLU A 700 29.85 -31.32 5.17
CA GLU A 700 30.32 -31.18 3.79
C GLU A 700 31.80 -31.61 3.69
N PRO A 701 32.14 -32.74 3.04
CA PRO A 701 33.53 -33.20 2.94
C PRO A 701 34.40 -32.31 2.05
N ASP A 702 33.80 -31.60 1.09
CA ASP A 702 34.51 -30.76 0.13
C ASP A 702 34.90 -29.40 0.73
N LEU A 703 34.37 -29.06 1.91
CA LEU A 703 34.72 -27.85 2.66
C LEU A 703 35.38 -28.21 3.99
N PRO A 704 36.61 -27.74 4.26
CA PRO A 704 37.17 -27.87 5.61
C PRO A 704 36.33 -27.07 6.61
N PRO A 705 36.41 -27.38 7.92
CA PRO A 705 35.77 -26.58 8.96
C PRO A 705 36.15 -25.10 8.81
N LEU A 706 35.15 -24.22 8.88
CA LEU A 706 35.35 -22.78 8.87
C LEU A 706 35.95 -22.36 10.21
N VAL A 707 37.20 -21.92 10.20
CA VAL A 707 37.88 -21.36 11.38
C VAL A 707 37.88 -19.85 11.26
N VAL A 708 37.23 -19.18 12.20
CA VAL A 708 37.13 -17.72 12.29
C VAL A 708 38.20 -17.24 13.28
N PRO A 709 39.27 -16.57 12.83
CA PRO A 709 40.29 -16.06 13.75
C PRO A 709 39.72 -14.94 14.63
N GLU A 710 40.11 -14.89 15.90
CA GLU A 710 39.70 -13.84 16.84
C GLU A 710 39.97 -12.44 16.30
N LYS A 711 41.12 -12.26 15.63
CA LYS A 711 41.50 -11.01 14.98
C LYS A 711 40.45 -10.53 13.96
N LEU A 712 39.84 -11.45 13.21
CA LEU A 712 38.80 -11.11 12.24
C LEU A 712 37.52 -10.65 12.94
N ILE A 713 37.15 -11.27 14.07
CA ILE A 713 36.00 -10.87 14.87
C ILE A 713 36.23 -9.45 15.42
N GLN A 714 37.41 -9.19 15.96
CA GLN A 714 37.80 -7.86 16.44
C GLN A 714 37.78 -6.81 15.32
N GLU A 715 38.38 -7.10 14.16
CA GLU A 715 38.38 -6.22 12.99
C GLU A 715 36.94 -5.87 12.52
N ILE A 716 36.00 -6.83 12.59
CA ILE A 716 34.59 -6.60 12.24
C ILE A 716 33.87 -5.82 13.34
N SER A 717 34.14 -6.12 14.62
CA SER A 717 33.56 -5.41 15.76
C SER A 717 33.96 -3.94 15.79
N GLU A 718 35.23 -3.63 15.52
CA GLU A 718 35.74 -2.26 15.45
C GLU A 718 35.21 -1.49 14.23
N GLY A 719 34.89 -2.20 13.15
CA GLY A 719 34.31 -1.64 11.93
C GLY A 719 32.77 -1.64 11.89
N LEU A 720 32.11 -2.02 12.99
CA LEU A 720 30.64 -2.07 13.06
C LEU A 720 30.10 -0.63 13.16
N PRO A 721 29.13 -0.22 12.31
CA PRO A 721 28.55 1.10 12.41
C PRO A 721 27.80 1.26 13.74
N GLU A 722 27.60 2.51 14.18
CA GLU A 722 26.75 2.80 15.33
C GLU A 722 25.36 2.18 15.11
N LEU A 723 24.92 1.28 15.99
CA LEU A 723 23.65 0.57 15.83
C LEU A 723 22.44 1.53 15.85
N PRO A 724 21.31 1.17 15.22
CA PRO A 724 20.14 2.05 15.12
C PRO A 724 19.68 2.68 16.45
N ASP A 725 19.60 1.89 17.52
CA ASP A 725 19.15 2.40 18.82
C ASP A 725 20.18 3.34 19.47
N ALA A 726 21.48 3.04 19.33
CA ALA A 726 22.55 3.91 19.81
C ALA A 726 22.54 5.25 19.04
N LEU A 727 22.40 5.19 17.72
CA LEU A 727 22.30 6.35 16.84
C LEU A 727 21.06 7.20 17.18
N LYS A 728 19.88 6.58 17.36
CA LYS A 728 18.65 7.26 17.79
C LYS A 728 18.87 8.01 19.10
N ASN A 729 19.43 7.34 20.10
CA ASN A 729 19.68 7.93 21.43
C ASN A 729 20.68 9.09 21.36
N ARG A 730 21.75 8.95 20.55
CA ARG A 730 22.73 10.01 20.34
C ARG A 730 22.14 11.21 19.62
N LEU A 731 21.35 11.00 18.56
CA LEU A 731 20.66 12.08 17.84
C LEU A 731 19.74 12.87 18.77
N CYS A 732 18.98 12.19 19.63
CA CYS A 732 18.17 12.83 20.67
C CYS A 732 19.04 13.67 21.63
N ALA A 733 20.11 13.09 22.18
CA ALA A 733 20.94 13.76 23.18
C ALA A 733 21.75 14.93 22.63
N GLN A 734 22.28 14.80 21.41
CA GLN A 734 23.22 15.77 20.81
C GLN A 734 22.51 16.93 20.10
N TYR A 735 21.37 16.66 19.46
CA TYR A 735 20.69 17.62 18.59
C TYR A 735 19.32 18.07 19.11
N ASP A 736 18.96 17.68 20.34
CA ASP A 736 17.66 17.96 20.97
C ASP A 736 16.47 17.48 20.12
N LEU A 737 16.67 16.38 19.38
CA LEU A 737 15.64 15.77 18.57
C LEU A 737 14.70 14.93 19.43
N THR A 738 13.43 14.90 19.06
CA THR A 738 12.47 14.00 19.68
C THR A 738 12.78 12.54 19.32
N PRO A 739 12.32 11.55 20.13
CA PRO A 739 12.45 10.14 19.78
C PRO A 739 11.84 9.79 18.42
N TYR A 740 10.73 10.44 18.06
CA TYR A 740 10.08 10.26 16.77
C TYR A 740 10.95 10.78 15.60
N GLU A 741 11.41 12.04 15.67
CA GLU A 741 12.28 12.62 14.63
C GLU A 741 13.54 11.78 14.43
N SER A 742 14.18 11.35 15.51
CA SER A 742 15.38 10.51 15.45
C SER A 742 15.09 9.13 14.88
N SER A 743 13.96 8.52 15.24
CA SER A 743 13.53 7.23 14.66
C SER A 743 13.33 7.33 13.15
N VAL A 744 12.69 8.39 12.66
CA VAL A 744 12.49 8.60 11.21
C VAL A 744 13.84 8.75 10.48
N LEU A 745 14.79 9.52 11.04
CA LEU A 745 16.13 9.67 10.44
C LEU A 745 16.96 8.38 10.46
N VAL A 746 16.80 7.54 11.48
CA VAL A 746 17.54 6.27 11.59
C VAL A 746 16.96 5.20 10.67
N ASN A 747 15.64 5.19 10.47
CA ASN A 747 14.98 4.19 9.64
C ASN A 747 15.12 4.45 8.13
N GLU A 748 15.44 5.68 7.73
CA GLU A 748 15.69 6.05 6.33
C GLU A 748 17.20 5.94 6.01
N PRO A 749 17.61 5.04 5.09
CA PRO A 749 19.03 4.81 4.78
C PRO A 749 19.77 6.09 4.39
N GLY A 750 20.82 6.45 5.15
CA GLY A 750 21.63 7.65 4.89
C GLY A 750 21.05 8.97 5.40
N ALA A 751 19.82 9.00 5.92
CA ALA A 751 19.17 10.24 6.36
C ALA A 751 19.82 10.85 7.59
N ALA A 752 20.22 10.03 8.57
CA ALA A 752 20.96 10.50 9.74
C ALA A 752 22.25 11.22 9.33
N GLN A 753 23.04 10.63 8.44
CA GLN A 753 24.27 11.24 7.93
C GLN A 753 24.00 12.52 7.14
N TYR A 754 22.96 12.53 6.31
CA TYR A 754 22.53 13.72 5.57
C TYR A 754 22.17 14.84 6.55
N PHE A 755 21.32 14.57 7.53
CA PHE A 755 20.92 15.51 8.58
C PHE A 755 22.14 16.07 9.35
N GLU A 756 23.04 15.21 9.82
CA GLU A 756 24.23 15.62 10.56
C GLU A 756 25.17 16.48 9.72
N THR A 757 25.29 16.18 8.41
CA THR A 757 26.08 16.97 7.47
C THR A 757 25.51 18.38 7.32
N VAL A 758 24.17 18.51 7.24
CA VAL A 758 23.52 19.82 7.19
C VAL A 758 23.68 20.55 8.53
N ALA A 759 23.41 19.87 9.66
CA ALA A 759 23.35 20.46 10.99
C ALA A 759 24.72 20.85 11.58
N SER A 760 25.79 20.13 11.23
CA SER A 760 27.14 20.36 11.78
C SER A 760 27.83 21.61 11.23
N GLN A 761 27.32 22.19 10.14
CA GLN A 761 27.92 23.36 9.49
C GLN A 761 27.25 24.66 9.94
N LYS A 762 28.07 25.72 10.08
CA LYS A 762 27.64 27.12 10.32
C LYS A 762 26.69 27.35 11.51
N SER A 763 26.68 26.45 12.50
CA SER A 763 25.81 26.56 13.69
C SER A 763 24.31 26.67 13.34
N ARG A 764 23.86 25.93 12.32
CA ARG A 764 22.44 25.89 11.93
C ARG A 764 21.59 25.28 13.05
N PRO A 765 20.41 25.84 13.37
CA PRO A 765 19.53 25.26 14.39
C PRO A 765 19.06 23.86 13.98
N SER A 766 19.38 22.84 14.78
CA SER A 766 19.08 21.44 14.48
C SER A 766 17.58 21.19 14.26
N LYS A 767 16.72 21.88 15.02
CA LYS A 767 15.26 21.84 14.82
C LYS A 767 14.80 22.42 13.49
N MET A 768 15.49 23.43 12.96
CA MET A 768 15.16 23.94 11.63
C MET A 768 15.57 22.91 10.57
N VAL A 769 16.78 22.36 10.69
CA VAL A 769 17.32 21.37 9.76
C VAL A 769 16.43 20.12 9.68
N VAL A 770 16.09 19.51 10.82
CA VAL A 770 15.28 18.29 10.85
C VAL A 770 13.89 18.52 10.24
N ASN A 771 13.30 19.70 10.45
CA ASN A 771 12.00 20.03 9.87
C ASN A 771 12.05 20.11 8.34
N TRP A 772 13.12 20.70 7.79
CA TRP A 772 13.32 20.77 6.33
C TRP A 772 13.62 19.40 5.73
N VAL A 773 14.42 18.57 6.41
CA VAL A 773 14.70 17.20 5.95
C VAL A 773 13.41 16.37 5.96
N LEU A 774 12.71 16.30 7.10
CA LEU A 774 11.57 15.40 7.28
C LEU A 774 10.28 15.84 6.60
N ASN A 775 10.00 17.15 6.50
CA ASN A 775 8.72 17.62 5.96
C ASN A 775 8.81 18.06 4.50
N ASP A 776 9.91 18.72 4.11
CA ASP A 776 10.03 19.35 2.80
C ASP A 776 10.82 18.43 1.84
N LEU A 777 12.06 18.07 2.17
CA LEU A 777 12.88 17.22 1.31
C LEU A 777 12.32 15.80 1.16
N PHE A 778 11.97 15.15 2.27
CA PHE A 778 11.32 13.84 2.25
C PHE A 778 9.97 13.87 1.53
N GLY A 779 9.27 15.01 1.56
CA GLY A 779 8.06 15.22 0.77
C GLY A 779 8.31 15.08 -0.73
N HIS A 780 9.39 15.70 -1.23
CA HIS A 780 9.80 15.60 -2.63
C HIS A 780 10.36 14.22 -3.01
N LEU A 781 11.21 13.63 -2.16
CA LEU A 781 11.75 12.28 -2.35
C LEU A 781 10.63 11.24 -2.44
N LYS A 782 9.65 11.30 -1.54
CA LYS A 782 8.48 10.41 -1.56
C LYS A 782 7.65 10.59 -2.83
N ALA A 783 7.54 11.81 -3.35
CA ALA A 783 6.80 12.08 -4.59
C ALA A 783 7.42 11.40 -5.82
N ILE A 784 8.74 11.15 -5.80
CA ILE A 784 9.46 10.42 -6.86
C ILE A 784 9.78 8.96 -6.48
N ASN A 785 9.28 8.49 -5.33
CA ASN A 785 9.66 7.21 -4.72
C ASN A 785 11.19 7.00 -4.63
N GLY A 786 11.92 8.09 -4.36
CA GLY A 786 13.37 8.11 -4.20
C GLY A 786 13.78 8.07 -2.74
N ASP A 787 15.03 7.71 -2.49
CA ASP A 787 15.67 7.74 -1.18
C ASP A 787 16.57 8.98 -1.01
N ILE A 788 16.94 9.27 0.24
CA ILE A 788 17.82 10.40 0.55
C ILE A 788 19.24 10.23 -0.02
N ALA A 789 19.68 8.98 -0.25
CA ALA A 789 21.00 8.68 -0.80
C ALA A 789 21.12 9.06 -2.29
N GLY A 790 20.03 8.92 -3.04
CA GLY A 790 19.86 9.35 -4.42
C GLY A 790 19.22 10.73 -4.57
N SER A 791 19.16 11.54 -3.51
CA SER A 791 18.54 12.86 -3.56
C SER A 791 19.23 13.77 -4.59
N PRO A 792 18.47 14.45 -5.48
CA PRO A 792 19.04 15.47 -6.36
C PRO A 792 19.61 16.68 -5.61
N VAL A 793 19.19 16.89 -4.35
CA VAL A 793 19.62 18.01 -3.51
C VAL A 793 20.60 17.50 -2.46
N GLN A 794 21.87 17.90 -2.60
CA GLN A 794 22.92 17.49 -1.68
C GLN A 794 22.81 18.22 -0.33
N ALA A 795 23.32 17.59 0.73
CA ALA A 795 23.26 18.14 2.09
C ALA A 795 23.87 19.55 2.18
N THR A 796 24.94 19.83 1.44
CA THR A 796 25.55 21.17 1.40
C THR A 796 24.65 22.22 0.75
N GLU A 797 23.84 21.83 -0.23
CA GLU A 797 22.96 22.71 -0.97
C GLU A 797 21.71 23.05 -0.15
N LEU A 798 21.09 22.05 0.49
CA LEU A 798 20.01 22.28 1.45
C LEU A 798 20.51 23.17 2.61
N GLY A 799 21.73 22.93 3.08
CA GLY A 799 22.37 23.80 4.07
C GLY A 799 22.49 25.26 3.60
N GLY A 800 22.89 25.47 2.35
CA GLY A 800 22.96 26.81 1.74
C GLY A 800 21.59 27.49 1.66
N LEU A 801 20.53 26.74 1.36
CA LEU A 801 19.17 27.25 1.39
C LEU A 801 18.74 27.67 2.81
N ILE A 802 19.04 26.84 3.81
CA ILE A 802 18.73 27.13 5.22
C ILE A 802 19.48 28.38 5.70
N ASP A 803 20.72 28.59 5.27
CA ASP A 803 21.50 29.79 5.60
C ASP A 803 20.77 31.08 5.15
N LEU A 804 20.18 31.08 3.94
CA LEU A 804 19.43 32.23 3.39
C LEU A 804 18.12 32.52 4.12
N ILE A 805 17.55 31.51 4.78
CA ILE A 805 16.39 31.70 5.67
C ILE A 805 16.87 32.33 6.98
N GLN A 806 17.98 31.82 7.53
CA GLN A 806 18.50 32.25 8.82
C GLN A 806 19.01 33.69 8.80
N ASP A 807 19.62 34.14 7.70
CA ASP A 807 20.08 35.52 7.54
C ASP A 807 18.99 36.50 7.07
N GLY A 808 17.78 36.00 6.80
CA GLY A 808 16.63 36.81 6.39
C GLY A 808 16.63 37.22 4.91
N THR A 809 17.55 36.70 4.09
CA THR A 809 17.59 36.96 2.64
C THR A 809 16.32 36.51 1.95
N ILE A 810 15.76 35.37 2.34
CA ILE A 810 14.48 34.84 1.82
C ILE A 810 13.53 34.45 2.95
N SER A 811 12.24 34.36 2.64
CA SER A 811 11.25 33.83 3.59
C SER A 811 11.20 32.30 3.51
N GLY A 812 10.74 31.62 4.56
CA GLY A 812 10.54 30.17 4.51
C GLY A 812 9.57 29.71 3.41
N LYS A 813 8.67 30.60 2.95
CA LYS A 813 7.79 30.32 1.80
C LYS A 813 8.60 30.30 0.50
N ILE A 814 9.39 31.33 0.25
CA ILE A 814 10.27 31.42 -0.93
C ILE A 814 11.27 30.27 -0.92
N ALA A 815 11.77 29.87 0.25
CA ALA A 815 12.68 28.74 0.35
C ALA A 815 12.07 27.42 -0.12
N LYS A 816 10.76 27.20 0.05
CA LYS A 816 10.08 26.01 -0.49
C LYS A 816 10.07 26.03 -2.01
N ASP A 817 9.76 27.20 -2.59
CA ASP A 817 9.78 27.39 -4.04
C ASP A 817 11.21 27.19 -4.61
N VAL A 818 12.25 27.64 -3.89
CA VAL A 818 13.66 27.42 -4.26
C VAL A 818 14.03 25.95 -4.13
N LEU A 819 13.62 25.25 -3.06
CA LEU A 819 13.89 23.82 -2.90
C LEU A 819 13.26 23.00 -4.03
N GLU A 820 12.04 23.34 -4.44
CA GLU A 820 11.35 22.67 -5.55
C GLU A 820 12.14 22.82 -6.87
N LEU A 821 12.63 24.03 -7.16
CA LEU A 821 13.51 24.26 -8.31
C LEU A 821 14.83 23.48 -8.19
N MET A 822 15.45 23.52 -7.00
CA MET A 822 16.68 22.77 -6.73
C MET A 822 16.50 21.26 -6.96
N PHE A 823 15.33 20.73 -6.64
CA PHE A 823 15.03 19.31 -6.71
C PHE A 823 14.66 18.84 -8.12
N TYR A 824 13.85 19.60 -8.86
CA TYR A 824 13.31 19.16 -10.16
C TYR A 824 13.99 19.77 -11.38
N GLU A 825 14.54 20.99 -11.27
CA GLU A 825 14.99 21.76 -12.43
C GLU A 825 16.50 22.03 -12.45
N ASN A 826 17.18 21.84 -11.32
CA ASN A 826 18.49 22.45 -11.11
C ASN A 826 19.69 21.53 -11.36
N GLU A 827 19.52 20.21 -11.49
CA GLU A 827 20.60 19.20 -11.73
C GLU A 827 21.97 19.47 -11.02
N GLY A 828 21.99 20.17 -9.89
CA GLY A 828 23.20 20.62 -9.19
C GLY A 828 23.99 21.78 -9.83
N GLU A 829 23.45 22.47 -10.84
CA GLU A 829 24.15 23.55 -11.57
C GLU A 829 24.20 24.87 -10.82
N LYS A 830 23.12 25.25 -10.10
CA LYS A 830 23.02 26.55 -9.42
C LYS A 830 22.83 26.39 -7.92
N THR A 831 23.47 27.30 -7.18
CA THR A 831 23.25 27.42 -5.74
C THR A 831 21.90 28.08 -5.45
N ALA A 832 21.34 27.84 -4.26
CA ALA A 832 20.12 28.49 -3.79
C ALA A 832 20.18 30.03 -3.92
N LEU A 833 21.33 30.64 -3.64
CA LEU A 833 21.53 32.08 -3.78
C LEU A 833 21.43 32.56 -5.23
N GLN A 834 22.03 31.82 -6.17
CA GLN A 834 21.95 32.16 -7.60
C GLN A 834 20.51 32.08 -8.12
N ILE A 835 19.76 31.04 -7.72
CA ILE A 835 18.33 30.92 -8.07
C ILE A 835 17.54 32.13 -7.54
N VAL A 836 17.78 32.51 -6.29
CA VAL A 836 17.13 33.66 -5.65
C VAL A 836 17.46 34.97 -6.35
N GLU A 837 18.71 35.16 -6.78
CA GLU A 837 19.18 36.35 -7.48
C GLU A 837 18.58 36.46 -8.88
N GLU A 838 18.60 35.38 -9.66
CA GLU A 838 18.03 35.34 -11.02
C GLU A 838 16.51 35.58 -11.03
N LYS A 839 15.81 35.04 -10.03
CA LYS A 839 14.34 35.20 -9.91
C LYS A 839 13.94 36.51 -9.21
N GLY A 840 14.89 37.28 -8.67
CA GLY A 840 14.61 38.52 -7.94
C GLY A 840 13.83 38.31 -6.63
N TRP A 841 14.06 37.19 -5.95
CA TRP A 841 13.28 36.73 -4.80
C TRP A 841 13.83 37.17 -3.43
N LYS A 842 14.86 38.02 -3.39
CA LYS A 842 15.35 38.60 -2.13
C LYS A 842 14.23 39.34 -1.40
N GLN A 843 14.20 39.23 -0.07
CA GLN A 843 13.25 39.96 0.75
C GLN A 843 13.46 41.48 0.61
N ILE A 844 12.35 42.20 0.51
CA ILE A 844 12.32 43.66 0.55
C ILE A 844 12.40 44.07 2.02
N GLN A 845 13.47 44.79 2.36
CA GLN A 845 13.67 45.35 3.71
C GLN A 845 13.49 46.87 3.76
N ASP A 846 13.39 47.54 2.60
CA ASP A 846 13.18 48.99 2.54
C ASP A 846 11.77 49.35 3.02
N LEU A 847 11.72 50.09 4.14
CA LEU A 847 10.48 50.52 4.78
C LEU A 847 9.63 51.40 3.86
N GLU A 848 10.25 52.25 3.05
CA GLU A 848 9.52 53.14 2.13
C GLU A 848 8.93 52.36 0.95
N GLU A 849 9.65 51.35 0.45
CA GLU A 849 9.11 50.45 -0.57
C GLU A 849 7.91 49.65 -0.04
N ILE A 850 8.00 49.13 1.18
CA ILE A 850 6.88 48.40 1.82
C ILE A 850 5.70 49.34 2.06
N ARG A 851 5.95 50.58 2.53
CA ARG A 851 4.92 51.59 2.74
C ARG A 851 4.21 51.96 1.43
N ALA A 852 4.96 52.09 0.33
CA ALA A 852 4.39 52.32 -1.00
C ALA A 852 3.51 51.15 -1.46
N LEU A 853 3.92 49.90 -1.23
CA LEU A 853 3.11 48.71 -1.51
C LEU A 853 1.81 48.69 -0.70
N CYS A 854 1.87 49.03 0.58
CA CYS A 854 0.69 49.15 1.44
C CYS A 854 -0.28 50.23 0.94
N ARG A 855 0.22 51.44 0.63
CA ARG A 855 -0.61 52.53 0.07
C ARG A 855 -1.29 52.12 -1.23
N ALA A 856 -0.53 51.51 -2.14
CA ALA A 856 -1.05 51.09 -3.43
C ALA A 856 -2.15 50.01 -3.32
N VAL A 857 -2.17 49.21 -2.24
CA VAL A 857 -3.27 48.26 -1.94
C VAL A 857 -4.53 48.99 -1.48
N LEU A 858 -4.40 50.05 -0.67
CA LEU A 858 -5.54 50.83 -0.19
C LEU A 858 -6.13 51.71 -1.29
N GLU A 859 -5.29 52.27 -2.15
CA GLU A 859 -5.68 53.12 -3.28
C GLU A 859 -6.28 52.31 -4.46
N ASP A 860 -6.21 50.98 -4.42
CA ASP A 860 -6.82 50.13 -5.44
C ASP A 860 -8.36 50.34 -5.45
N PRO A 861 -8.97 50.71 -6.58
CA PRO A 861 -10.42 50.90 -6.67
C PRO A 861 -11.22 49.69 -6.20
N LYS A 862 -10.66 48.47 -6.33
CA LYS A 862 -11.29 47.22 -5.86
C LYS A 862 -11.25 47.06 -4.34
N ALA A 863 -10.35 47.77 -3.65
CA ALA A 863 -10.23 47.75 -2.20
C ALA A 863 -11.26 48.67 -1.50
N LYS A 864 -11.81 49.66 -2.20
CA LYS A 864 -12.72 50.69 -1.63
C LYS A 864 -13.89 50.11 -0.82
N LYS A 865 -14.58 49.10 -1.35
CA LYS A 865 -15.70 48.42 -0.65
C LYS A 865 -15.25 47.77 0.66
N ASN A 866 -14.05 47.18 0.68
CA ASN A 866 -13.50 46.53 1.87
C ASN A 866 -12.91 47.55 2.84
N LEU A 867 -12.39 48.67 2.34
CA LEU A 867 -12.06 49.85 3.13
C LEU A 867 -13.29 50.34 3.88
N ASP A 868 -14.35 50.75 3.19
CA ASP A 868 -15.56 51.27 3.85
C ASP A 868 -16.11 50.29 4.93
N ALA A 869 -16.06 48.99 4.66
CA ALA A 869 -16.46 47.96 5.61
C ALA A 869 -15.55 47.83 6.85
N TYR A 870 -14.22 47.99 6.69
CA TYR A 870 -13.27 47.94 7.81
C TYR A 870 -13.44 49.15 8.73
N TRP A 871 -13.70 50.34 8.18
CA TRP A 871 -13.86 51.59 8.95
C TRP A 871 -15.21 51.59 9.68
N ASN A 872 -16.21 50.89 9.15
CA ASN A 872 -17.48 50.58 9.81
C ASN A 872 -17.40 49.43 10.85
N GLY A 873 -16.20 49.04 11.27
CA GLY A 873 -15.98 48.12 12.39
C GLY A 873 -15.69 46.65 12.03
N LYS A 874 -15.61 46.28 10.74
CA LYS A 874 -15.18 44.92 10.34
C LYS A 874 -13.65 44.76 10.34
N THR A 875 -13.04 44.85 11.52
CA THR A 875 -11.58 44.79 11.73
C THR A 875 -10.92 43.50 11.20
N GLN A 876 -11.67 42.42 10.99
CA GLN A 876 -11.15 41.17 10.42
C GLN A 876 -10.66 41.32 8.96
N LEU A 877 -11.04 42.40 8.27
CA LEU A 877 -10.56 42.70 6.92
C LEU A 877 -9.08 43.16 6.88
N PHE A 878 -8.45 43.40 8.03
CA PHE A 878 -7.01 43.67 8.10
C PHE A 878 -6.18 42.57 7.41
N GLY A 879 -6.51 41.31 7.67
CA GLY A 879 -5.84 40.17 7.03
C GLY A 879 -6.03 40.11 5.52
N PHE A 880 -7.12 40.67 4.99
CA PHE A 880 -7.32 40.79 3.54
C PHE A 880 -6.31 41.76 2.92
N PHE A 881 -6.09 42.94 3.53
CA PHE A 881 -5.12 43.91 3.03
C PHE A 881 -3.69 43.37 3.08
N ILE A 882 -3.32 42.70 4.17
CA ILE A 882 -2.03 42.01 4.27
C ILE A 882 -1.89 40.94 3.18
N GLY A 883 -2.95 40.16 2.91
CA GLY A 883 -2.97 39.20 1.82
C GLY A 883 -2.72 39.84 0.44
N GLN A 884 -3.26 41.05 0.19
CA GLN A 884 -3.03 41.79 -1.06
C GLN A 884 -1.61 42.33 -1.15
N VAL A 885 -1.03 42.84 -0.06
CA VAL A 885 0.39 43.26 -0.01
C VAL A 885 1.28 42.08 -0.35
N MET A 886 1.08 40.95 0.34
CA MET A 886 1.83 39.72 0.10
C MET A 886 1.69 39.23 -1.34
N LYS A 887 0.51 39.37 -1.95
CA LYS A 887 0.29 39.00 -3.35
C LYS A 887 1.04 39.93 -4.32
N ARG A 888 1.03 41.24 -4.08
CA ARG A 888 1.72 42.23 -4.94
C ARG A 888 3.23 42.13 -4.85
N CYS A 889 3.77 41.86 -3.67
CA CYS A 889 5.22 41.71 -3.50
C CYS A 889 5.73 40.29 -3.78
N GLY A 890 4.85 39.33 -4.13
CA GLY A 890 5.22 37.93 -4.32
C GLY A 890 5.69 37.24 -3.03
N GLY A 891 5.28 37.72 -1.86
CA GLY A 891 5.72 37.19 -0.56
C GLY A 891 7.13 37.61 -0.13
N ARG A 892 7.70 38.64 -0.78
CA ARG A 892 9.04 39.17 -0.48
C ARG A 892 9.11 40.10 0.73
N VAL A 893 7.99 40.40 1.41
CA VAL A 893 8.00 41.26 2.60
C VAL A 893 7.79 40.41 3.85
N HIS A 894 8.54 40.67 4.91
CA HIS A 894 8.35 39.97 6.19
C HIS A 894 6.94 40.24 6.74
N PRO A 895 6.17 39.21 7.14
CA PRO A 895 4.79 39.38 7.57
C PRO A 895 4.62 40.38 8.71
N GLU A 896 5.47 40.32 9.73
CA GLU A 896 5.39 41.25 10.88
C GLU A 896 5.62 42.70 10.45
N LEU A 897 6.57 42.92 9.55
CA LEU A 897 6.89 44.26 9.05
C LEU A 897 5.73 44.80 8.20
N ALA A 898 5.16 43.98 7.31
CA ALA A 898 3.96 44.34 6.56
C ALA A 898 2.76 44.63 7.46
N ASN A 899 2.57 43.88 8.55
CA ASN A 899 1.50 44.14 9.53
C ASN A 899 1.69 45.50 10.21
N SER A 900 2.90 45.79 10.71
CA SER A 900 3.18 47.07 11.38
C SER A 900 2.98 48.27 10.45
N ILE A 901 3.57 48.24 9.24
CA ILE A 901 3.49 49.34 8.28
C ILE A 901 2.07 49.49 7.73
N MET A 902 1.33 48.41 7.48
CA MET A 902 -0.07 48.50 7.06
C MET A 902 -0.95 49.13 8.14
N GLN A 903 -0.69 48.88 9.43
CA GLN A 903 -1.41 49.57 10.51
C GLN A 903 -1.17 51.08 10.46
N GLU A 904 0.09 51.50 10.34
CA GLU A 904 0.44 52.93 10.22
C GLU A 904 -0.23 53.57 8.99
N VAL A 905 -0.14 52.92 7.83
CA VAL A 905 -0.70 53.43 6.56
C VAL A 905 -2.23 53.50 6.59
N LEU A 906 -2.90 52.57 7.28
CA LEU A 906 -4.36 52.63 7.48
C LEU A 906 -4.78 53.78 8.39
N GLU A 907 -3.99 54.07 9.43
CA GLU A 907 -4.21 55.20 10.35
C GLU A 907 -4.03 56.53 9.61
N GLU A 908 -2.98 56.64 8.78
CA GLU A 908 -2.72 57.79 7.90
C GLU A 908 -3.84 58.01 6.88
N HIS A 909 -4.33 56.94 6.24
CA HIS A 909 -5.40 57.02 5.23
C HIS A 909 -6.76 57.39 5.84
N LYS A 910 -6.93 57.26 7.16
CA LYS A 910 -8.15 57.65 7.88
C LYS A 910 -8.20 59.16 8.18
N GLN A 911 -7.04 59.80 8.29
CA GLN A 911 -6.91 61.25 8.45
C GLN A 911 -7.11 61.96 7.11
#